data_AF-A0AAU5PZN5-F1
#
_entry.id   AF-A0AAU5PZN5-F1
#
_cell.length_a   1.000
_cell.length_b   1.000
_cell.length_c   1.000
_cell.angle_alpha   90.00
_cell.angle_beta   90.00
_cell.angle_gamma   90.00
#
_symmetry.space_group_name_H-M   'P 1'
#
loop_
_entity.id
_entity.type
_entity.pdbx_description
1 polymer ?
#
loop_
_entity_poly.entity_id
_entity_poly.type
_entity_poly.pdbx_seq_one_letter_code
_entity_poly.pdbx_strand_id
1 'polypeptide(L)'
;MPRLRPRTRPRRQLTALAAALSLPLGLTAVGATTAQAADVQCSVDYKTNDWGSGFTAELTLTNRATTALNGWTLTYAYAGDQKLTNGWSGVWSQSGKNVTVTNASWNGSLAAGAATTTGAQFTYSGANAAPTSFAVNGTPCTGAHQPPVAVLTSPAPGAVFTSGDAVPLAATAAAADSATVSKVEFYSDTALLGTDTTAPFTFSAAGLATGAHSLYAKAYDSLGASAESAPVGITVAAGPALVAAPSQLGVRQGATGTFDLKLSTAPTANVTVSVARTSGNTNLTATPGSLTFTPANWNTAQKVTVAAAATGTGSAVFTATAPGHAKAEVTVAQLAANSTYDARFLDLHGKITNPANGYFSPEGIPYHSVETLIVEAPDHGHETTSEAYSYLIWLQAMYGKITGDWTKFNGAWETMEKFMIPTHADQPTSSSYNASKPATYAPEWDLPSQYPARLDSGVTSGADPIAGELKSAYGTDDVYGMHWLQDVDNVYGFGNEPGKCSAGPTATGPSYINTFQRGPQESVWETVTHPTCDNFGYGGRNGYLDLFTGDASYAKQWKYTNAPDADARAVQAAYWADLWAKEQGKGGQVSATVGKAAKMGDYLRYSMFDKYFKKAGNCVGPTTCPAGTGKDSAHYLMSWYYAWGGATDTSAGWSWRIGSSHAHGGYQNPLAAYALSEYAPLKPKSTTGAADWATSLDRQLEFYRWLQSDEGAIAGGATNSWQGRYATPPAGTPTFHGLFYDEKPVYHDPASNQWFGFQAWSMERVAEYYQQTGDAAAKTVLDKWVSWALSRTTINPDGTYRIPSTLQWSGAPDTWNATSPGANAGLHVTVADYTDDVGVAAAYAKTLTYYAAKSGHAEAKRVAKALLDGMWTHHQDPLGIAVPETRADYNRFDDPVHVPNGWTGTMPNGDTVNNSSTFASIRTFYQDDPAWPKIEAYLAGGAAPVFTYHRFWAQADIALAMGSYAELLE
;
A
#
# COMPACT_ATOMS: atom_id res chain seq x y z
N MET A 1 -69.39 26.18 9.02
CA MET A 1 -69.75 24.84 9.57
C MET A 1 -68.99 23.78 8.79
N PRO A 2 -68.84 22.53 9.25
CA PRO A 2 -68.76 21.96 10.62
C PRO A 2 -67.37 21.25 10.85
N ARG A 3 -66.91 20.69 11.99
CA ARG A 3 -67.34 20.61 13.41
C ARG A 3 -66.23 19.96 14.31
N LEU A 4 -66.21 20.30 15.61
CA LEU A 4 -65.83 19.45 16.79
C LEU A 4 -64.34 18.98 16.97
N ARG A 5 -63.77 18.75 18.18
CA ARG A 5 -63.96 19.25 19.59
C ARG A 5 -62.70 18.91 20.49
N PRO A 6 -62.62 19.17 21.83
CA PRO A 6 -61.37 19.68 22.46
C PRO A 6 -60.98 19.01 23.83
N ARG A 7 -60.14 19.71 24.65
CA ARG A 7 -59.84 19.60 26.13
C ARG A 7 -58.33 19.31 26.42
N THR A 8 -57.66 19.79 27.49
CA THR A 8 -57.93 20.86 28.50
C THR A 8 -56.64 21.43 29.16
N ARG A 9 -56.80 22.59 29.84
CA ARG A 9 -55.96 23.29 30.87
C ARG A 9 -55.38 22.39 32.00
N PRO A 10 -54.36 22.82 32.82
CA PRO A 10 -54.11 24.16 33.41
C PRO A 10 -52.76 24.82 33.06
N ARG A 11 -52.52 26.15 33.06
CA ARG A 11 -52.93 27.31 33.89
C ARG A 11 -52.07 27.54 35.16
N ARG A 12 -51.02 28.38 35.01
CA ARG A 12 -50.25 29.03 36.10
C ARG A 12 -51.13 29.95 36.95
N GLN A 13 -50.68 30.26 38.18
CA GLN A 13 -51.01 31.51 38.88
C GLN A 13 -49.84 32.52 38.78
N LEU A 14 -50.13 33.78 39.10
CA LEU A 14 -49.25 34.96 39.00
C LEU A 14 -49.81 36.02 39.96
N THR A 15 -49.14 37.18 40.11
CA THR A 15 -49.51 38.35 40.97
C THR A 15 -49.38 38.14 42.48
N ALA A 16 -48.98 39.13 43.31
CA ALA A 16 -48.40 40.47 43.03
C ALA A 16 -47.83 41.12 44.32
N LEU A 17 -47.44 42.40 44.16
CA LEU A 17 -47.13 43.44 45.15
C LEU A 17 -45.69 43.56 45.67
N ALA A 18 -45.17 44.77 45.50
CA ALA A 18 -44.03 45.32 46.22
C ALA A 18 -44.51 46.10 47.45
N ALA A 19 -43.59 46.39 48.37
CA ALA A 19 -43.76 47.39 49.42
C ALA A 19 -42.48 48.23 49.51
N ALA A 20 -42.62 49.54 49.76
CA ALA A 20 -41.49 50.47 49.82
C ALA A 20 -41.66 51.49 50.96
N LEU A 21 -40.71 51.48 51.90
CA LEU A 21 -40.34 52.56 52.82
C LEU A 21 -38.82 52.42 53.04
N SER A 22 -37.93 53.41 52.91
CA SER A 22 -37.95 54.87 53.20
C SER A 22 -37.68 55.24 54.67
N LEU A 23 -37.07 56.42 54.87
CA LEU A 23 -36.53 57.02 56.11
C LEU A 23 -35.12 56.52 56.56
N PRO A 24 -34.30 57.36 57.23
CA PRO A 24 -32.91 57.59 56.74
C PRO A 24 -31.81 57.69 57.82
N LEU A 25 -30.54 57.84 57.37
CA LEU A 25 -29.40 58.32 58.16
C LEU A 25 -28.26 58.82 57.24
N GLY A 26 -27.57 59.91 57.61
CA GLY A 26 -26.20 60.24 57.12
C GLY A 26 -26.06 61.26 55.98
N LEU A 27 -25.80 62.53 56.33
CA LEU A 27 -25.31 63.61 55.48
C LEU A 27 -24.06 64.21 56.19
N THR A 28 -23.00 64.74 55.56
CA THR A 28 -22.61 64.93 54.14
C THR A 28 -21.04 64.87 54.06
N ALA A 29 -20.24 65.21 53.04
CA ALA A 29 -20.41 66.11 51.88
C ALA A 29 -19.47 65.78 50.69
N VAL A 30 -19.65 66.58 49.63
CA VAL A 30 -18.90 66.77 48.37
C VAL A 30 -17.41 66.39 48.32
N GLY A 31 -17.08 65.55 47.32
CA GLY A 31 -15.79 65.52 46.62
C GLY A 31 -16.03 64.92 45.22
N ALA A 32 -15.63 65.59 44.14
CA ALA A 32 -16.02 65.21 42.77
C ALA A 32 -14.81 64.88 41.88
N THR A 33 -14.79 63.67 41.33
CA THR A 33 -13.95 63.26 40.20
C THR A 33 -14.76 62.37 39.25
N THR A 34 -14.32 62.32 37.99
CA THR A 34 -15.02 61.71 36.86
C THR A 34 -15.36 60.23 37.05
N ALA A 35 -16.55 59.83 36.58
CA ALA A 35 -16.78 58.44 36.19
C ALA A 35 -15.86 58.14 35.00
N GLN A 36 -14.94 57.18 35.15
CA GLN A 36 -14.08 56.75 34.05
C GLN A 36 -14.93 56.04 32.99
N ALA A 37 -14.92 56.57 31.77
CA ALA A 37 -15.06 55.70 30.61
C ALA A 37 -13.89 54.70 30.65
N ALA A 38 -14.13 53.44 30.29
CA ALA A 38 -13.03 52.51 30.10
C ALA A 38 -12.17 53.03 28.94
N ASP A 39 -10.91 53.37 29.20
CA ASP A 39 -10.01 53.91 28.19
C ASP A 39 -9.89 52.92 27.03
N VAL A 40 -10.42 53.31 25.86
CA VAL A 40 -10.36 52.51 24.63
C VAL A 40 -8.94 52.62 24.06
N GLN A 41 -8.02 51.90 24.68
CA GLN A 41 -6.66 51.72 24.17
C GLN A 41 -6.70 50.71 23.03
N CYS A 42 -6.28 51.12 21.85
CA CYS A 42 -6.33 50.33 20.63
C CYS A 42 -5.05 50.48 19.81
N SER A 43 -4.69 49.44 19.06
CA SER A 43 -3.83 49.55 17.89
C SER A 43 -4.58 49.04 16.66
N VAL A 44 -4.32 49.65 15.50
CA VAL A 44 -4.93 49.26 14.23
C VAL A 44 -3.80 49.06 13.22
N ASP A 45 -3.50 47.80 12.94
CA ASP A 45 -2.50 47.42 11.94
C ASP A 45 -3.15 47.48 10.56
N TYR A 46 -2.73 48.44 9.72
CA TYR A 46 -3.27 48.71 8.39
C TYR A 46 -2.30 48.18 7.32
N LYS A 47 -2.73 47.21 6.52
CA LYS A 47 -1.98 46.62 5.40
C LYS A 47 -2.74 46.81 4.09
N THR A 48 -2.02 46.89 2.97
CA THR A 48 -2.62 46.97 1.63
C THR A 48 -1.95 46.03 0.64
N ASN A 49 -2.77 45.44 -0.25
CA ASN A 49 -2.32 44.88 -1.52
C ASN A 49 -2.88 45.77 -2.64
N ASP A 50 -1.99 46.42 -3.39
CA ASP A 50 -2.29 47.53 -4.31
C ASP A 50 -1.82 47.21 -5.73
N TRP A 51 -2.66 47.49 -6.73
CA TRP A 51 -2.40 47.26 -8.16
C TRP A 51 -2.52 48.55 -8.99
N GLY A 52 -2.28 49.72 -8.39
CA GLY A 52 -2.04 50.99 -9.09
C GLY A 52 -3.27 51.76 -9.56
N SER A 53 -4.46 51.15 -9.45
CA SER A 53 -5.78 51.75 -9.75
C SER A 53 -6.85 51.40 -8.70
N GLY A 54 -6.49 50.51 -7.78
CA GLY A 54 -7.29 50.05 -6.68
C GLY A 54 -6.44 49.15 -5.78
N PHE A 55 -6.96 48.88 -4.60
CA PHE A 55 -6.29 48.07 -3.60
C PHE A 55 -7.30 47.35 -2.71
N THR A 56 -6.85 46.31 -2.04
CA THR A 56 -7.50 45.80 -0.82
C THR A 56 -6.75 46.34 0.38
N ALA A 57 -7.49 46.74 1.41
CA ALA A 57 -6.97 47.08 2.72
C ALA A 57 -7.43 46.04 3.74
N GLU A 58 -6.49 45.57 4.55
CA GLU A 58 -6.73 44.72 5.71
C GLU A 58 -6.42 45.53 6.98
N LEU A 59 -7.35 45.56 7.92
CA LEU A 59 -7.25 46.29 9.18
C LEU A 59 -7.42 45.32 10.34
N THR A 60 -6.37 45.12 11.11
CA THR A 60 -6.41 44.31 12.34
C THR A 60 -6.51 45.24 13.55
N LEU A 61 -7.70 45.27 14.18
CA LEU A 61 -7.96 46.00 15.41
C LEU A 61 -7.56 45.12 16.60
N THR A 62 -6.57 45.55 17.37
CA THR A 62 -6.21 44.94 18.65
C THR A 62 -6.73 45.77 19.82
N ASN A 63 -7.45 45.14 20.74
CA ASN A 63 -7.80 45.73 22.02
C ASN A 63 -6.56 45.76 22.94
N ARG A 64 -6.04 46.94 23.24
CA ARG A 64 -4.89 47.13 24.15
C ARG A 64 -5.31 47.48 25.58
N ALA A 65 -6.59 47.73 25.82
CA ALA A 65 -7.11 47.99 27.15
C ALA A 65 -7.10 46.72 28.03
N THR A 66 -7.08 46.91 29.35
CA THR A 66 -7.16 45.82 30.35
C THR A 66 -8.57 45.22 30.50
N THR A 67 -9.55 45.73 29.75
CA THR A 67 -10.96 45.30 29.78
C THR A 67 -11.46 44.95 28.38
N ALA A 68 -12.44 44.04 28.28
CA ALA A 68 -13.01 43.63 27.00
C ALA A 68 -13.86 44.72 26.33
N LEU A 69 -13.61 44.99 25.06
CA LEU A 69 -14.49 45.82 24.23
C LEU A 69 -15.71 45.00 23.80
N ASN A 70 -16.91 45.59 23.92
CA ASN A 70 -18.17 44.96 23.55
C ASN A 70 -18.93 45.88 22.59
N GLY A 71 -18.79 45.59 21.30
CA GLY A 71 -19.12 46.48 20.19
C GLY A 71 -17.92 47.37 19.83
N TRP A 72 -17.58 47.41 18.53
CA TRP A 72 -16.54 48.31 18.02
C TRP A 72 -16.95 48.98 16.71
N THR A 73 -16.65 50.28 16.63
CA THR A 73 -16.79 51.14 15.47
C THR A 73 -15.44 51.75 15.18
N LEU A 74 -14.79 51.35 14.09
CA LEU A 74 -13.50 51.87 13.65
C LEU A 74 -13.72 52.95 12.59
N THR A 75 -13.17 54.14 12.83
CA THR A 75 -13.27 55.31 11.94
C THR A 75 -11.88 55.83 11.58
N TYR A 76 -11.68 56.18 10.31
CA TYR A 76 -10.45 56.79 9.81
C TYR A 76 -10.71 57.63 8.55
N ALA A 77 -9.71 58.35 8.04
CA ALA A 77 -9.83 59.15 6.82
C ALA A 77 -8.61 59.01 5.91
N TYR A 78 -8.84 58.94 4.60
CA TYR A 78 -7.78 59.04 3.60
C TYR A 78 -7.45 60.50 3.27
N ALA A 79 -6.19 60.77 2.91
CA ALA A 79 -5.77 62.07 2.40
C ALA A 79 -6.13 62.29 0.91
N GLY A 80 -6.17 61.24 0.10
CA GLY A 80 -6.38 61.28 -1.36
C GLY A 80 -7.85 61.30 -1.79
N ASP A 81 -8.17 60.58 -2.86
CA ASP A 81 -9.50 60.47 -3.47
C ASP A 81 -10.22 59.13 -3.19
N GLN A 82 -9.53 58.17 -2.57
CA GLN A 82 -9.92 56.78 -2.30
C GLN A 82 -11.43 56.55 -2.12
N LYS A 83 -12.01 55.60 -2.86
CA LYS A 83 -13.44 55.22 -2.83
C LYS A 83 -13.64 53.76 -2.48
N LEU A 84 -14.44 53.51 -1.44
CA LEU A 84 -14.85 52.16 -1.02
C LEU A 84 -15.73 51.51 -2.09
N THR A 85 -15.39 50.29 -2.52
CA THR A 85 -16.21 49.51 -3.46
C THR A 85 -16.97 48.37 -2.76
N ASN A 86 -16.32 47.66 -1.83
CA ASN A 86 -16.90 46.56 -1.07
C ASN A 86 -16.14 46.33 0.24
N GLY A 87 -16.73 45.61 1.21
CA GLY A 87 -16.07 45.24 2.46
C GLY A 87 -16.64 43.98 3.11
N TRP A 88 -15.83 43.32 3.93
CA TRP A 88 -16.13 42.06 4.61
C TRP A 88 -15.66 42.09 6.08
N SER A 89 -16.10 41.11 6.87
CA SER A 89 -15.86 40.97 8.32
C SER A 89 -16.27 42.16 9.21
N GLY A 90 -17.03 43.09 8.64
CA GLY A 90 -17.67 44.23 9.32
C GLY A 90 -18.69 44.89 8.39
N VAL A 91 -19.51 45.80 8.92
CA VAL A 91 -20.44 46.61 8.11
C VAL A 91 -19.76 47.94 7.80
N TRP A 92 -19.37 48.09 6.54
CA TRP A 92 -18.55 49.20 6.02
C TRP A 92 -19.39 50.33 5.42
N SER A 93 -18.91 51.56 5.54
CA SER A 93 -19.49 52.76 4.93
C SER A 93 -18.42 53.83 4.69
N GLN A 94 -18.68 54.78 3.78
CA GLN A 94 -17.81 55.92 3.52
C GLN A 94 -18.63 57.19 3.30
N SER A 95 -18.15 58.32 3.84
CA SER A 95 -18.71 59.66 3.59
C SER A 95 -17.58 60.66 3.30
N GLY A 96 -17.56 61.21 2.09
CA GLY A 96 -16.48 62.08 1.62
C GLY A 96 -15.14 61.35 1.49
N LYS A 97 -14.27 61.54 2.50
CA LYS A 97 -13.00 60.81 2.69
C LYS A 97 -12.97 59.94 3.95
N ASN A 98 -13.97 60.08 4.83
CA ASN A 98 -14.06 59.36 6.09
C ASN A 98 -14.64 57.97 5.84
N VAL A 99 -13.97 56.93 6.34
CA VAL A 99 -14.41 55.54 6.32
C VAL A 99 -14.90 55.17 7.72
N THR A 100 -15.94 54.36 7.82
CA THR A 100 -16.47 53.85 9.08
C THR A 100 -16.86 52.39 8.90
N VAL A 101 -16.31 51.51 9.73
CA VAL A 101 -16.66 50.10 9.80
C VAL A 101 -17.09 49.73 11.22
N THR A 102 -18.23 49.06 11.31
CA THR A 102 -18.77 48.52 12.57
C THR A 102 -18.63 46.99 12.58
N ASN A 103 -18.55 46.40 13.78
CA ASN A 103 -18.41 44.95 13.91
C ASN A 103 -19.56 44.17 13.24
N ALA A 104 -19.26 42.98 12.73
CA ALA A 104 -20.29 42.01 12.37
C ALA A 104 -20.93 41.41 13.64
N SER A 105 -22.03 40.68 13.47
CA SER A 105 -22.78 40.07 14.59
C SER A 105 -21.98 39.05 15.41
N TRP A 106 -20.86 38.53 14.88
CA TRP A 106 -20.06 37.46 15.47
C TRP A 106 -18.68 37.89 16.00
N ASN A 107 -18.17 39.08 15.64
CA ASN A 107 -16.86 39.59 16.10
C ASN A 107 -16.95 40.87 16.95
N GLY A 108 -18.12 41.16 17.53
CA GLY A 108 -18.32 42.36 18.36
C GLY A 108 -17.68 42.33 19.74
N SER A 109 -17.42 41.16 20.32
CA SER A 109 -16.76 41.05 21.64
C SER A 109 -15.27 40.76 21.47
N LEU A 110 -14.42 41.63 22.01
CA LEU A 110 -12.97 41.58 21.86
C LEU A 110 -12.29 41.70 23.23
N ALA A 111 -11.80 40.57 23.75
CA ALA A 111 -11.14 40.50 25.05
C ALA A 111 -9.89 41.40 25.14
N ALA A 112 -9.42 41.69 26.36
CA ALA A 112 -8.17 42.41 26.58
C ALA A 112 -6.99 41.67 25.90
N GLY A 113 -6.21 42.38 25.08
CA GLY A 113 -5.11 41.81 24.29
C GLY A 113 -5.53 41.05 23.02
N ALA A 114 -6.83 40.82 22.77
CA ALA A 114 -7.29 40.12 21.59
C ALA A 114 -7.37 41.04 20.35
N ALA A 115 -7.27 40.44 19.17
CA ALA A 115 -7.34 41.13 17.87
C ALA A 115 -8.45 40.57 16.97
N THR A 116 -8.99 41.41 16.10
CA THR A 116 -9.96 41.04 15.05
C THR A 116 -9.62 41.75 13.74
N THR A 117 -9.74 41.04 12.63
CA THR A 117 -9.38 41.53 11.29
C THR A 117 -10.63 41.81 10.46
N THR A 118 -10.64 42.96 9.79
CA THR A 118 -11.69 43.40 8.86
C THR A 118 -11.05 43.91 7.57
N GLY A 119 -11.71 43.73 6.42
CA GLY A 119 -11.10 44.07 5.13
C GLY A 119 -12.07 44.74 4.16
N ALA A 120 -11.52 45.55 3.25
CA ALA A 120 -12.28 46.27 2.24
C ALA A 120 -11.48 46.50 0.96
N GLN A 121 -12.18 46.70 -0.15
CA GLN A 121 -11.60 47.07 -1.44
C GLN A 121 -11.90 48.53 -1.76
N PHE A 122 -10.93 49.22 -2.36
CA PHE A 122 -10.99 50.62 -2.74
C PHE A 122 -10.47 50.85 -4.16
N THR A 123 -10.97 51.89 -4.82
CA THR A 123 -10.37 52.49 -6.04
C THR A 123 -9.82 53.88 -5.72
N TYR A 124 -8.81 54.34 -6.47
CA TYR A 124 -8.17 55.64 -6.25
C TYR A 124 -7.45 56.12 -7.53
N SER A 125 -6.92 57.34 -7.53
CA SER A 125 -6.00 57.81 -8.57
C SER A 125 -4.78 58.54 -8.00
N GLY A 126 -3.65 58.46 -8.71
CA GLY A 126 -2.40 59.11 -8.29
C GLY A 126 -1.67 58.34 -7.18
N ALA A 127 -1.71 58.84 -5.95
CA ALA A 127 -0.88 58.35 -4.83
C ALA A 127 -1.73 57.76 -3.69
N ASN A 128 -1.49 56.49 -3.35
CA ASN A 128 -2.23 55.80 -2.30
C ASN A 128 -1.63 56.04 -0.89
N ALA A 129 -1.77 57.26 -0.37
CA ALA A 129 -1.35 57.58 1.00
C ALA A 129 -2.25 56.89 2.04
N ALA A 130 -1.65 56.05 2.90
CA ALA A 130 -2.34 55.37 3.98
C ALA A 130 -2.92 56.34 5.03
N PRO A 131 -3.97 55.95 5.78
CA PRO A 131 -4.52 56.77 6.86
C PRO A 131 -3.51 56.93 8.00
N THR A 132 -3.26 58.17 8.43
CA THR A 132 -2.33 58.48 9.53
C THR A 132 -2.99 58.53 10.90
N SER A 133 -4.30 58.32 10.98
CA SER A 133 -5.05 58.28 12.25
C SER A 133 -6.27 57.37 12.17
N PHE A 134 -6.50 56.64 13.25
CA PHE A 134 -7.62 55.74 13.46
C PHE A 134 -8.24 56.03 14.83
N ALA A 135 -9.55 55.86 14.95
CA ALA A 135 -10.28 55.97 16.21
C ALA A 135 -11.28 54.83 16.36
N VAL A 136 -11.44 54.31 17.58
CA VAL A 136 -12.36 53.21 17.92
C VAL A 136 -13.37 53.71 18.93
N ASN A 137 -14.66 53.54 18.62
CA ASN A 137 -15.79 54.05 19.41
C ASN A 137 -15.69 55.57 19.72
N GLY A 138 -15.03 56.33 18.83
CA GLY A 138 -14.80 57.77 18.97
C GLY A 138 -13.47 58.16 19.65
N THR A 139 -12.78 57.21 20.30
CA THR A 139 -11.48 57.45 20.94
C THR A 139 -10.33 57.24 19.95
N PRO A 140 -9.43 58.22 19.72
CA PRO A 140 -8.26 58.02 18.87
C PRO A 140 -7.32 56.94 19.40
N CYS A 141 -6.82 56.06 18.52
CA CYS A 141 -5.81 55.06 18.86
C CYS A 141 -4.42 55.69 18.96
N THR A 142 -4.19 56.51 20.00
CA THR A 142 -2.89 57.12 20.28
C THR A 142 -1.89 56.06 20.73
N GLY A 143 -0.97 55.67 19.84
CA GLY A 143 -0.01 54.59 20.07
C GLY A 143 0.28 53.71 18.84
N ALA A 144 -0.32 53.99 17.69
CA ALA A 144 0.02 53.35 16.42
C ALA A 144 1.35 53.89 15.86
N HIS A 145 2.47 53.37 16.38
CA HIS A 145 3.81 53.55 15.82
C HIS A 145 3.95 52.78 14.50
N GLN A 146 4.40 53.43 13.43
CA GLN A 146 4.58 52.82 12.12
C GLN A 146 5.76 51.84 12.08
N PRO A 147 5.55 50.56 11.69
CA PRO A 147 6.63 49.59 11.53
C PRO A 147 7.72 50.05 10.54
N PRO A 148 8.96 49.55 10.66
CA PRO A 148 10.05 49.92 9.77
C PRO A 148 9.86 49.31 8.38
N VAL A 149 10.35 49.98 7.34
CA VAL A 149 10.42 49.43 5.98
C VAL A 149 11.71 48.62 5.84
N ALA A 150 11.65 47.46 5.17
CA ALA A 150 12.80 46.63 4.82
C ALA A 150 12.80 46.30 3.32
N VAL A 151 13.98 46.35 2.68
CA VAL A 151 14.19 45.93 1.29
C VAL A 151 15.47 45.11 1.22
N LEU A 152 15.38 43.85 0.78
CA LEU A 152 16.54 43.03 0.45
C LEU A 152 17.13 43.52 -0.89
N THR A 153 18.39 43.91 -0.90
CA THR A 153 19.10 44.51 -2.05
C THR A 153 20.18 43.59 -2.64
N SER A 154 20.56 42.54 -1.92
CA SER A 154 21.36 41.41 -2.41
C SER A 154 20.87 40.12 -1.74
N PRO A 155 20.82 38.98 -2.43
CA PRO A 155 21.12 38.77 -3.85
C PRO A 155 20.03 39.31 -4.79
N ALA A 156 20.25 39.22 -6.10
CA ALA A 156 19.25 39.52 -7.11
C ALA A 156 18.27 38.34 -7.31
N PRO A 157 17.01 38.57 -7.71
CA PRO A 157 16.07 37.51 -8.07
C PRO A 157 16.61 36.60 -9.18
N GLY A 158 16.50 35.29 -8.98
CA GLY A 158 17.01 34.28 -9.91
C GLY A 158 18.53 34.06 -9.86
N ALA A 159 19.24 34.65 -8.89
CA ALA A 159 20.66 34.36 -8.68
C ALA A 159 20.90 32.88 -8.37
N VAL A 160 22.02 32.35 -8.85
CA VAL A 160 22.44 30.96 -8.63
C VAL A 160 23.75 30.94 -7.84
N PHE A 161 23.77 30.17 -6.76
CA PHE A 161 24.94 29.95 -5.90
C PHE A 161 25.28 28.46 -5.82
N THR A 162 26.48 28.11 -5.37
CA THR A 162 26.87 26.70 -5.18
C THR A 162 26.66 26.28 -3.73
N SER A 163 26.13 25.08 -3.50
CA SER A 163 26.02 24.47 -2.17
C SER A 163 27.39 24.39 -1.48
N GLY A 164 27.62 25.25 -0.49
CA GLY A 164 28.87 25.38 0.25
C GLY A 164 29.50 26.77 0.14
N ASP A 165 29.18 27.53 -0.92
CA ASP A 165 29.47 28.96 -0.99
C ASP A 165 28.59 29.72 0.01
N ALA A 166 29.06 30.91 0.44
CA ALA A 166 28.26 31.80 1.26
C ALA A 166 27.44 32.77 0.38
N VAL A 167 26.14 32.85 0.63
CA VAL A 167 25.22 33.76 -0.09
C VAL A 167 25.28 35.16 0.56
N PRO A 168 25.72 36.21 -0.16
CA PRO A 168 25.83 37.55 0.39
C PRO A 168 24.46 38.25 0.40
N LEU A 169 23.91 38.40 1.60
CA LEU A 169 22.68 39.14 1.86
C LEU A 169 23.01 40.59 2.24
N ALA A 170 22.27 41.53 1.67
CA ALA A 170 22.31 42.94 2.04
C ALA A 170 20.90 43.50 2.06
N ALA A 171 20.60 44.39 3.01
CA ALA A 171 19.30 45.03 3.11
C ALA A 171 19.42 46.52 3.44
N THR A 172 18.50 47.31 2.89
CA THR A 172 18.22 48.65 3.40
C THR A 172 16.99 48.59 4.30
N ALA A 173 17.04 49.32 5.42
CA ALA A 173 15.94 49.43 6.35
C ALA A 173 15.81 50.87 6.86
N ALA A 174 14.58 51.31 7.09
CA ALA A 174 14.28 52.65 7.59
C ALA A 174 13.11 52.60 8.58
N ALA A 175 13.26 53.23 9.74
CA ALA A 175 12.20 53.37 10.73
C ALA A 175 11.43 54.69 10.55
N ALA A 176 10.17 54.70 10.97
CA ALA A 176 9.28 55.86 10.93
C ALA A 176 9.13 56.51 12.32
N ASP A 177 8.31 57.57 12.42
CA ASP A 177 7.86 58.20 13.67
C ASP A 177 8.95 58.58 14.69
N SER A 178 10.15 58.89 14.21
CA SER A 178 11.36 59.20 14.99
C SER A 178 11.99 58.02 15.75
N ALA A 179 11.54 56.78 15.50
CA ALA A 179 12.25 55.58 15.92
C ALA A 179 13.52 55.37 15.08
N THR A 180 14.42 54.50 15.55
CA THR A 180 15.60 54.02 14.78
C THR A 180 15.48 52.54 14.50
N VAL A 181 16.08 52.04 13.41
CA VAL A 181 16.18 50.58 13.17
C VAL A 181 17.10 49.98 14.25
N SER A 182 16.61 49.00 15.00
CA SER A 182 17.32 48.35 16.10
C SER A 182 18.06 47.08 15.66
N LYS A 183 17.50 46.36 14.68
CA LYS A 183 18.12 45.22 13.99
C LYS A 183 17.45 44.93 12.65
N VAL A 184 18.17 44.22 11.78
CA VAL A 184 17.62 43.50 10.63
C VAL A 184 17.96 42.02 10.79
N GLU A 185 16.94 41.18 10.71
CA GLU A 185 17.08 39.72 10.63
C GLU A 185 17.02 39.28 9.16
N PHE A 186 17.76 38.23 8.81
CA PHE A 186 17.80 37.65 7.48
C PHE A 186 17.28 36.22 7.52
N TYR A 187 16.37 35.87 6.60
CA TYR A 187 15.66 34.59 6.58
C TYR A 187 15.83 33.87 5.25
N SER A 188 15.79 32.53 5.31
CA SER A 188 15.41 31.67 4.19
C SER A 188 14.12 30.97 4.55
N ASP A 189 13.06 31.20 3.78
CA ASP A 189 11.77 30.51 3.88
C ASP A 189 11.08 30.75 5.24
N THR A 190 11.39 29.97 6.26
CA THR A 190 10.98 30.22 7.67
C THR A 190 12.13 30.17 8.68
N ALA A 191 13.36 29.88 8.22
CA ALA A 191 14.54 29.75 9.06
C ALA A 191 15.30 31.09 9.15
N LEU A 192 15.55 31.55 10.38
CA LEU A 192 16.44 32.68 10.66
C LEU A 192 17.88 32.28 10.36
N LEU A 193 18.52 32.98 9.42
CA LEU A 193 19.92 32.78 9.03
C LEU A 193 20.87 33.58 9.92
N GLY A 194 20.48 34.81 10.27
CA GLY A 194 21.32 35.71 11.06
C GLY A 194 20.66 37.05 11.37
N THR A 195 21.35 37.88 12.14
CA THR A 195 20.90 39.20 12.58
C THR A 195 22.05 40.20 12.50
N ASP A 196 21.79 41.39 11.97
CA ASP A 196 22.69 42.53 11.98
C ASP A 196 22.03 43.70 12.71
N THR A 197 22.78 44.38 13.60
CA THR A 197 22.32 45.54 14.38
C THR A 197 22.89 46.87 13.87
N THR A 198 23.69 46.86 12.80
CA THR A 198 24.44 48.04 12.34
C THR A 198 24.27 48.27 10.84
N ALA A 199 23.82 49.47 10.44
CA ALA A 199 23.76 49.83 9.03
C ALA A 199 25.19 50.08 8.47
N PRO A 200 25.53 49.64 7.24
CA PRO A 200 24.67 48.94 6.27
C PRO A 200 24.45 47.46 6.63
N PHE A 201 23.20 47.04 6.72
CA PHE A 201 22.84 45.71 7.20
C PHE A 201 23.23 44.62 6.19
N THR A 202 24.09 43.70 6.61
CA THR A 202 24.61 42.62 5.75
C THR A 202 24.73 41.30 6.50
N PHE A 203 24.60 40.20 5.78
CA PHE A 203 24.84 38.86 6.32
C PHE A 203 25.43 37.94 5.24
N SER A 204 26.22 36.95 5.66
CA SER A 204 26.85 35.98 4.75
C SER A 204 26.34 34.58 5.07
N ALA A 205 25.29 34.15 4.37
CA ALA A 205 24.57 32.93 4.66
C ALA A 205 25.31 31.71 4.08
N ALA A 206 26.08 31.03 4.92
CA ALA A 206 26.74 29.76 4.58
C ALA A 206 25.84 28.55 4.91
N GLY A 207 25.99 27.46 4.17
CA GLY A 207 25.33 26.18 4.49
C GLY A 207 23.84 26.10 4.15
N LEU A 208 23.33 26.95 3.25
CA LEU A 208 22.03 26.73 2.61
C LEU A 208 22.04 25.39 1.85
N ALA A 209 20.88 24.72 1.82
CA ALA A 209 20.74 23.42 1.17
C ALA A 209 20.74 23.54 -0.36
N THR A 210 20.91 22.43 -1.08
CA THR A 210 20.66 22.41 -2.53
C THR A 210 19.16 22.52 -2.80
N GLY A 211 18.73 23.53 -3.57
CA GLY A 211 17.33 23.75 -3.89
C GLY A 211 17.01 25.19 -4.28
N ALA A 212 15.72 25.50 -4.42
CA ALA A 212 15.23 26.87 -4.49
C ALA A 212 15.00 27.41 -3.07
N HIS A 213 15.35 28.67 -2.82
CA HIS A 213 15.22 29.33 -1.52
C HIS A 213 14.55 30.71 -1.68
N SER A 214 13.67 31.05 -0.74
CA SER A 214 12.93 32.31 -0.69
C SER A 214 13.51 33.21 0.40
N LEU A 215 14.40 34.13 0.02
CA LEU A 215 15.16 34.95 0.97
C LEU A 215 14.49 36.30 1.24
N TYR A 216 14.43 36.73 2.50
CA TYR A 216 13.93 38.07 2.86
C TYR A 216 14.66 38.66 4.07
N ALA A 217 14.54 39.97 4.23
CA ALA A 217 15.01 40.71 5.40
C ALA A 217 13.82 41.17 6.24
N LYS A 218 13.97 41.13 7.57
CA LYS A 218 12.96 41.59 8.55
C LYS A 218 13.57 42.65 9.44
N ALA A 219 13.19 43.91 9.22
CA ALA A 219 13.66 45.02 10.04
C ALA A 219 12.83 45.13 11.32
N TYR A 220 13.47 45.55 12.41
CA TYR A 220 12.87 45.91 13.68
C TYR A 220 13.35 47.31 14.08
N ASP A 221 12.55 48.04 14.84
CA ASP A 221 12.89 49.38 15.33
C ASP A 221 13.09 49.44 16.86
N SER A 222 13.42 50.63 17.36
CA SER A 222 13.67 50.95 18.76
C SER A 222 12.43 50.94 19.65
N LEU A 223 11.22 50.83 19.08
CA LEU A 223 9.95 50.72 19.80
C LEU A 223 9.36 49.29 19.71
N GLY A 224 9.99 48.40 18.96
CA GLY A 224 9.70 46.96 18.90
C GLY A 224 8.74 46.54 17.79
N ALA A 225 8.36 47.44 16.86
CA ALA A 225 7.64 47.04 15.66
C ALA A 225 8.60 46.46 14.61
N SER A 226 8.05 45.72 13.64
CA SER A 226 8.83 45.02 12.61
C SER A 226 8.07 44.84 11.31
N ALA A 227 8.76 44.86 10.17
CA ALA A 227 8.20 44.41 8.89
C ALA A 227 9.23 43.66 8.04
N GLU A 228 8.71 42.91 7.06
CA GLU A 228 9.46 42.03 6.16
C GLU A 228 9.55 42.64 4.77
N SER A 229 10.66 42.39 4.07
CA SER A 229 10.83 42.75 2.67
C SER A 229 10.01 41.82 1.76
N ALA A 230 9.81 42.23 0.51
CA ALA A 230 9.46 41.26 -0.53
C ALA A 230 10.51 40.13 -0.58
N PRO A 231 10.10 38.86 -0.79
CA PRO A 231 11.02 37.74 -0.90
C PRO A 231 11.74 37.72 -2.26
N VAL A 232 12.99 37.28 -2.24
CA VAL A 232 13.85 37.08 -3.40
C VAL A 232 14.12 35.59 -3.56
N GLY A 233 13.58 35.00 -4.63
CA GLY A 233 13.88 33.62 -4.99
C GLY A 233 15.29 33.48 -5.56
N ILE A 234 16.07 32.54 -5.04
CA ILE A 234 17.37 32.10 -5.58
C ILE A 234 17.41 30.58 -5.75
N THR A 235 18.42 30.09 -6.45
CA THR A 235 18.74 28.65 -6.52
C THR A 235 20.14 28.39 -5.96
N VAL A 236 20.24 27.45 -5.02
CA VAL A 236 21.51 26.88 -4.60
C VAL A 236 21.69 25.56 -5.35
N ALA A 237 22.61 25.54 -6.31
CA ALA A 237 22.93 24.37 -7.12
C ALA A 237 23.88 23.40 -6.38
N ALA A 238 23.82 22.12 -6.73
CA ALA A 238 24.73 21.13 -6.17
C ALA A 238 26.18 21.43 -6.56
N GLY A 239 27.08 21.45 -5.57
CA GLY A 239 28.50 21.68 -5.80
C GLY A 239 29.27 20.47 -6.33
N PRO A 240 30.58 20.61 -6.58
CA PRO A 240 31.45 19.47 -6.83
C PRO A 240 31.34 18.49 -5.66
N ALA A 241 31.15 17.21 -5.98
CA ALA A 241 30.80 16.18 -5.02
C ALA A 241 31.62 14.93 -5.28
N LEU A 242 31.84 14.17 -4.21
CA LEU A 242 32.30 12.79 -4.31
C LEU A 242 31.09 11.89 -4.55
N VAL A 243 31.23 10.96 -5.49
CA VAL A 243 30.19 9.99 -5.83
C VAL A 243 30.74 8.60 -5.54
N ALA A 244 30.13 7.92 -4.58
CA ALA A 244 30.44 6.52 -4.25
C ALA A 244 29.38 5.58 -4.83
N ALA A 245 29.82 4.43 -5.36
CA ALA A 245 28.93 3.39 -5.89
C ALA A 245 29.45 1.98 -5.54
N PRO A 246 28.66 1.14 -4.82
CA PRO A 246 27.40 1.46 -4.15
C PRO A 246 27.61 2.31 -2.89
N SER A 247 26.54 2.93 -2.38
CA SER A 247 26.51 3.65 -1.10
C SER A 247 26.27 2.74 0.12
N GLN A 248 25.97 1.46 -0.10
CA GLN A 248 25.96 0.41 0.92
C GLN A 248 26.68 -0.84 0.39
N LEU A 249 27.38 -1.58 1.26
CA LEU A 249 28.19 -2.73 0.85
C LEU A 249 28.18 -3.83 1.92
N GLY A 250 27.77 -5.03 1.59
CA GLY A 250 27.99 -6.20 2.44
C GLY A 250 29.41 -6.73 2.30
N VAL A 251 30.12 -6.96 3.41
CA VAL A 251 31.40 -7.68 3.43
C VAL A 251 31.34 -8.78 4.48
N ARG A 252 31.39 -10.04 4.04
CA ARG A 252 31.33 -11.21 4.93
C ARG A 252 32.62 -11.35 5.75
N GLN A 253 32.50 -11.93 6.94
CA GLN A 253 33.64 -12.26 7.81
C GLN A 253 34.77 -12.94 7.03
N GLY A 254 35.97 -12.37 7.08
CA GLY A 254 37.18 -12.87 6.39
C GLY A 254 37.28 -12.53 4.89
N ALA A 255 36.29 -11.84 4.31
CA ALA A 255 36.25 -11.50 2.89
C ALA A 255 36.58 -10.02 2.62
N THR A 256 36.61 -9.66 1.33
CA THR A 256 36.69 -8.27 0.86
C THR A 256 35.52 -7.94 -0.08
N GLY A 257 35.06 -6.69 -0.04
CA GLY A 257 34.18 -6.08 -1.04
C GLY A 257 34.83 -4.83 -1.63
N THR A 258 34.23 -4.22 -2.66
CA THR A 258 34.72 -2.95 -3.21
C THR A 258 33.59 -1.96 -3.44
N PHE A 259 33.91 -0.67 -3.34
CA PHE A 259 33.09 0.42 -3.88
C PHE A 259 33.96 1.33 -4.76
N ASP A 260 33.34 1.92 -5.78
CA ASP A 260 33.96 2.87 -6.69
C ASP A 260 33.76 4.31 -6.20
N LEU A 261 34.78 5.15 -6.38
CA LEU A 261 34.73 6.60 -6.17
C LEU A 261 35.03 7.36 -7.47
N LYS A 262 34.35 8.49 -7.67
CA LYS A 262 34.65 9.51 -8.69
C LYS A 262 34.22 10.91 -8.22
N LEU A 263 34.59 11.96 -8.95
CA LEU A 263 34.03 13.30 -8.77
C LEU A 263 32.76 13.46 -9.62
N SER A 264 31.85 14.36 -9.23
CA SER A 264 30.66 14.72 -10.02
C SER A 264 30.95 15.69 -11.17
N THR A 265 32.05 16.45 -11.10
CA THR A 265 32.43 17.49 -12.05
C THR A 265 33.94 17.53 -12.32
N ALA A 266 34.34 18.03 -13.48
CA ALA A 266 35.75 18.22 -13.82
C ALA A 266 36.43 19.26 -12.89
N PRO A 267 37.52 18.91 -12.19
CA PRO A 267 38.26 19.85 -11.35
C PRO A 267 39.27 20.64 -12.18
N THR A 268 39.65 21.83 -11.71
CA THR A 268 40.67 22.69 -12.36
C THR A 268 42.11 22.33 -11.97
N ALA A 269 42.29 21.49 -10.95
CA ALA A 269 43.56 20.98 -10.46
C ALA A 269 43.39 19.54 -9.94
N ASN A 270 44.47 18.91 -9.46
CA ASN A 270 44.37 17.57 -8.87
C ASN A 270 43.70 17.61 -7.49
N VAL A 271 42.66 16.80 -7.30
CA VAL A 271 41.92 16.64 -6.05
C VAL A 271 42.40 15.37 -5.34
N THR A 272 42.88 15.51 -4.11
CA THR A 272 43.17 14.37 -3.25
C THR A 272 41.95 14.07 -2.39
N VAL A 273 41.47 12.83 -2.44
CA VAL A 273 40.31 12.33 -1.70
C VAL A 273 40.80 11.41 -0.61
N SER A 274 40.59 11.75 0.65
CA SER A 274 40.85 10.85 1.78
C SER A 274 39.64 9.95 2.02
N VAL A 275 39.86 8.68 2.39
CA VAL A 275 38.82 7.70 2.69
C VAL A 275 39.08 7.12 4.07
N ALA A 276 38.17 7.33 5.01
CA ALA A 276 38.32 6.94 6.40
C ALA A 276 37.05 6.31 6.96
N ARG A 277 37.19 5.33 7.87
CA ARG A 277 36.09 4.85 8.70
C ARG A 277 35.76 5.90 9.75
N THR A 278 34.59 6.53 9.64
CA THR A 278 34.16 7.63 10.53
C THR A 278 33.27 7.16 11.68
N SER A 279 32.61 6.01 11.56
CA SER A 279 31.83 5.41 12.66
C SER A 279 31.71 3.89 12.53
N GLY A 280 31.25 3.26 13.61
CA GLY A 280 30.82 1.86 13.63
C GLY A 280 31.95 0.83 13.70
N ASN A 281 31.64 -0.37 13.21
CA ASN A 281 32.37 -1.62 13.42
C ASN A 281 33.88 -1.52 13.11
N THR A 282 34.70 -1.79 14.12
CA THR A 282 36.16 -1.67 14.04
C THR A 282 36.84 -2.75 13.20
N ASN A 283 36.15 -3.85 12.91
CA ASN A 283 36.65 -5.01 12.17
C ASN A 283 36.56 -4.84 10.64
N LEU A 284 36.02 -3.71 10.16
CA LEU A 284 35.99 -3.33 8.75
C LEU A 284 37.10 -2.31 8.45
N THR A 285 37.93 -2.55 7.44
CA THR A 285 39.08 -1.69 7.07
C THR A 285 39.14 -1.43 5.58
N ALA A 286 39.28 -0.16 5.16
CA ALA A 286 39.33 0.24 3.76
C ALA A 286 40.75 0.54 3.26
N THR A 287 41.02 0.20 2.00
CA THR A 287 42.28 0.49 1.29
C THR A 287 42.01 0.79 -0.19
N PRO A 288 42.69 1.76 -0.81
CA PRO A 288 43.62 2.71 -0.20
C PRO A 288 42.88 3.76 0.65
N GLY A 289 43.57 4.31 1.65
CA GLY A 289 43.04 5.41 2.49
C GLY A 289 43.02 6.78 1.79
N SER A 290 43.51 6.86 0.55
CA SER A 290 43.48 8.06 -0.28
C SER A 290 43.52 7.74 -1.77
N LEU A 291 42.82 8.53 -2.57
CA LEU A 291 42.80 8.49 -4.05
C LEU A 291 43.10 9.89 -4.62
N THR A 292 43.56 9.95 -5.86
CA THR A 292 43.85 11.22 -6.55
C THR A 292 43.12 11.29 -7.88
N PHE A 293 42.30 12.32 -8.04
CA PHE A 293 41.57 12.64 -9.26
C PHE A 293 42.18 13.86 -9.92
N THR A 294 42.29 13.84 -11.24
CA THR A 294 42.90 14.87 -12.08
C THR A 294 41.85 15.43 -13.05
N PRO A 295 42.10 16.59 -13.69
CA PRO A 295 41.23 17.10 -14.76
C PRO A 295 40.96 16.12 -15.91
N ALA A 296 41.78 15.06 -16.05
CA ALA A 296 41.67 14.05 -17.10
C ALA A 296 41.04 12.70 -16.67
N ASN A 297 40.90 12.41 -15.37
CA ASN A 297 40.35 11.13 -14.88
C ASN A 297 39.28 11.26 -13.77
N TRP A 298 38.80 12.48 -13.51
CA TRP A 298 37.83 12.77 -12.44
C TRP A 298 36.53 11.96 -12.49
N ASN A 299 36.07 11.61 -13.68
CA ASN A 299 34.86 10.82 -13.94
C ASN A 299 35.12 9.30 -14.00
N THR A 300 36.39 8.89 -14.09
CA THR A 300 36.80 7.49 -14.10
C THR A 300 36.73 6.92 -12.69
N ALA A 301 35.96 5.84 -12.52
CA ALA A 301 35.83 5.14 -11.26
C ALA A 301 37.19 4.62 -10.75
N GLN A 302 37.54 4.95 -9.51
CA GLN A 302 38.70 4.41 -8.79
C GLN A 302 38.23 3.60 -7.58
N LYS A 303 38.77 2.39 -7.40
CA LYS A 303 38.29 1.42 -6.40
C LYS A 303 38.84 1.66 -5.00
N VAL A 304 37.95 1.53 -4.02
CA VAL A 304 38.27 1.28 -2.61
C VAL A 304 37.84 -0.15 -2.28
N THR A 305 38.77 -0.94 -1.77
CA THR A 305 38.52 -2.28 -1.23
C THR A 305 38.28 -2.18 0.27
N VAL A 306 37.25 -2.84 0.78
CA VAL A 306 36.96 -2.96 2.22
C VAL A 306 37.07 -4.41 2.64
N ALA A 307 37.96 -4.71 3.59
CA ALA A 307 38.14 -6.03 4.18
C ALA A 307 37.38 -6.13 5.51
N ALA A 308 36.87 -7.33 5.82
CA ALA A 308 36.30 -7.67 7.12
C ALA A 308 37.14 -8.73 7.84
N ALA A 309 37.34 -8.58 9.15
CA ALA A 309 37.96 -9.63 9.96
C ALA A 309 37.14 -10.94 9.96
N ALA A 310 37.78 -12.05 10.30
CA ALA A 310 37.14 -13.38 10.35
C ALA A 310 36.05 -13.53 11.45
N THR A 311 35.85 -12.52 12.29
CA THR A 311 34.80 -12.47 13.32
C THR A 311 34.27 -11.03 13.47
N GLY A 312 33.06 -10.88 14.00
CA GLY A 312 32.41 -9.59 14.25
C GLY A 312 31.13 -9.37 13.42
N THR A 313 30.32 -8.40 13.83
CA THR A 313 28.98 -8.15 13.30
C THR A 313 28.66 -6.65 13.25
N GLY A 314 27.69 -6.28 12.42
CA GLY A 314 27.21 -4.90 12.32
C GLY A 314 28.06 -4.01 11.41
N SER A 315 27.64 -2.76 11.25
CA SER A 315 28.10 -1.88 10.18
C SER A 315 29.11 -0.81 10.60
N ALA A 316 29.87 -0.31 9.63
CA ALA A 316 30.76 0.84 9.73
C ALA A 316 30.49 1.82 8.58
N VAL A 317 30.60 3.12 8.83
CA VAL A 317 30.52 4.14 7.76
C VAL A 317 31.93 4.51 7.34
N PHE A 318 32.17 4.45 6.02
CA PHE A 318 33.37 4.97 5.38
C PHE A 318 33.01 6.26 4.66
N THR A 319 33.61 7.37 5.10
CA THR A 319 33.43 8.68 4.49
C THR A 319 34.62 8.98 3.58
N ALA A 320 34.33 9.34 2.33
CA ALA A 320 35.29 9.95 1.42
C ALA A 320 35.16 11.48 1.50
N THR A 321 36.29 12.19 1.65
CA THR A 321 36.34 13.64 1.83
C THR A 321 37.43 14.29 0.98
N ALA A 322 37.13 15.45 0.39
CA ALA A 322 38.12 16.34 -0.22
C ALA A 322 37.76 17.81 0.06
N PRO A 323 38.74 18.73 0.17
CA PRO A 323 38.47 20.16 0.34
C PRO A 323 37.56 20.71 -0.76
N GLY A 324 36.56 21.52 -0.37
CA GLY A 324 35.60 22.12 -1.30
C GLY A 324 34.65 21.15 -2.00
N HIS A 325 34.61 19.86 -1.63
CA HIS A 325 33.72 18.86 -2.21
C HIS A 325 32.70 18.34 -1.20
N ALA A 326 31.47 18.08 -1.63
CA ALA A 326 30.52 17.29 -0.84
C ALA A 326 31.06 15.87 -0.60
N LYS A 327 30.99 15.40 0.65
CA LYS A 327 31.46 14.06 1.06
C LYS A 327 30.59 12.95 0.44
N ALA A 328 31.20 11.80 0.18
CA ALA A 328 30.47 10.55 -0.09
C ALA A 328 30.54 9.64 1.13
N GLU A 329 29.49 8.87 1.41
CA GLU A 329 29.47 7.93 2.53
C GLU A 329 29.00 6.55 2.05
N VAL A 330 29.73 5.52 2.46
CA VAL A 330 29.43 4.12 2.19
C VAL A 330 29.23 3.40 3.50
N THR A 331 28.01 2.88 3.73
CA THR A 331 27.71 2.07 4.91
C THR A 331 28.05 0.62 4.61
N VAL A 332 29.11 0.11 5.22
CA VAL A 332 29.58 -1.27 5.02
C VAL A 332 29.08 -2.14 6.17
N ALA A 333 28.40 -3.24 5.88
CA ALA A 333 27.92 -4.20 6.88
C ALA A 333 28.87 -5.40 6.98
N GLN A 334 29.32 -5.77 8.18
CA GLN A 334 29.99 -7.05 8.40
C GLN A 334 28.94 -8.15 8.52
N LEU A 335 28.87 -9.00 7.50
CA LEU A 335 27.97 -10.15 7.42
C LEU A 335 28.65 -11.41 7.98
N ALA A 336 27.86 -12.42 8.34
CA ALA A 336 28.38 -13.71 8.78
C ALA A 336 29.25 -14.39 7.71
N ALA A 337 30.11 -15.32 8.14
CA ALA A 337 30.83 -16.23 7.24
C ALA A 337 29.84 -16.99 6.32
N ASN A 338 30.29 -17.41 5.14
CA ASN A 338 29.44 -18.14 4.19
C ASN A 338 28.91 -19.45 4.81
N SER A 339 27.58 -19.57 4.94
CA SER A 339 26.92 -20.87 4.73
C SER A 339 26.89 -21.16 3.22
N THR A 340 26.70 -22.42 2.82
CA THR A 340 26.68 -22.79 1.39
C THR A 340 25.44 -22.22 0.72
N TYR A 341 24.31 -22.25 1.43
CA TYR A 341 23.00 -21.91 0.88
C TYR A 341 22.75 -20.39 0.88
N ASP A 342 23.41 -19.63 1.76
CA ASP A 342 23.49 -18.16 1.69
C ASP A 342 24.05 -17.66 0.35
N ALA A 343 25.08 -18.35 -0.16
CA ALA A 343 25.69 -18.03 -1.44
C ALA A 343 24.77 -18.40 -2.62
N ARG A 344 24.07 -19.54 -2.53
CA ARG A 344 23.07 -19.96 -3.52
C ARG A 344 21.88 -19.01 -3.59
N PHE A 345 21.40 -18.52 -2.44
CA PHE A 345 20.37 -17.47 -2.39
C PHE A 345 20.82 -16.21 -3.12
N LEU A 346 22.02 -15.69 -2.83
CA LEU A 346 22.49 -14.43 -3.43
C LEU A 346 22.78 -14.55 -4.92
N ASP A 347 23.25 -15.71 -5.40
CA ASP A 347 23.43 -15.97 -6.83
C ASP A 347 22.09 -16.01 -7.56
N LEU A 348 21.11 -16.80 -7.07
CA LEU A 348 19.79 -16.90 -7.70
C LEU A 348 18.99 -15.59 -7.58
N HIS A 349 19.08 -14.87 -6.46
CA HIS A 349 18.54 -13.50 -6.33
C HIS A 349 19.18 -12.54 -7.35
N GLY A 350 20.49 -12.69 -7.59
CA GLY A 350 21.22 -11.97 -8.63
C GLY A 350 20.72 -12.30 -10.05
N LYS A 351 20.44 -13.58 -10.36
CA LYS A 351 19.83 -13.98 -11.63
C LYS A 351 18.40 -13.43 -11.78
N ILE A 352 17.58 -13.51 -10.74
CA ILE A 352 16.19 -13.01 -10.74
C ILE A 352 16.17 -11.48 -10.94
N THR A 353 17.00 -10.73 -10.19
CA THR A 353 16.99 -9.26 -10.22
C THR A 353 17.88 -8.64 -11.30
N ASN A 354 18.49 -9.44 -12.17
CA ASN A 354 19.19 -8.96 -13.37
C ASN A 354 18.18 -8.55 -14.46
N PRO A 355 18.13 -7.27 -14.89
CA PRO A 355 17.19 -6.84 -15.94
C PRO A 355 17.39 -7.55 -17.28
N ALA A 356 18.59 -8.10 -17.56
CA ALA A 356 18.83 -8.88 -18.77
C ALA A 356 18.23 -10.30 -18.74
N ASN A 357 17.73 -10.76 -17.58
CA ASN A 357 17.08 -12.07 -17.42
C ASN A 357 15.53 -11.98 -17.48
N GLY A 358 14.94 -10.80 -17.73
CA GLY A 358 13.54 -10.67 -18.15
C GLY A 358 12.44 -10.87 -17.09
N TYR A 359 12.76 -11.19 -15.83
CA TYR A 359 11.76 -11.44 -14.77
C TYR A 359 10.83 -10.26 -14.41
N PHE A 360 11.14 -9.04 -14.86
CA PHE A 360 10.45 -7.82 -14.45
C PHE A 360 10.18 -6.89 -15.63
N SER A 361 9.06 -6.17 -15.59
CA SER A 361 8.77 -5.04 -16.47
C SER A 361 9.65 -3.82 -16.17
N PRO A 362 9.70 -2.81 -17.06
CA PRO A 362 10.40 -1.54 -16.82
C PRO A 362 10.01 -0.82 -15.51
N GLU A 363 8.80 -1.05 -15.02
CA GLU A 363 8.23 -0.50 -13.78
C GLU A 363 8.72 -1.24 -12.52
N GLY A 364 9.41 -2.37 -12.68
CA GLY A 364 9.83 -3.26 -11.60
C GLY A 364 8.73 -4.21 -11.12
N ILE A 365 7.72 -4.48 -11.95
CA ILE A 365 6.65 -5.45 -11.70
C ILE A 365 7.14 -6.84 -12.09
N PRO A 366 7.06 -7.87 -11.22
CA PRO A 366 7.44 -9.22 -11.60
C PRO A 366 6.40 -9.80 -12.57
N TYR A 367 6.81 -10.43 -13.66
CA TYR A 367 5.89 -11.24 -14.48
C TYR A 367 5.59 -12.58 -13.80
N HIS A 368 4.62 -13.35 -14.31
CA HIS A 368 4.42 -14.74 -13.90
C HIS A 368 5.60 -15.61 -14.32
N SER A 369 6.16 -15.40 -15.51
CA SER A 369 7.37 -16.08 -16.03
C SER A 369 8.16 -15.20 -16.99
N VAL A 370 9.43 -15.54 -17.23
CA VAL A 370 10.29 -14.91 -18.26
C VAL A 370 9.81 -15.26 -19.68
N GLU A 371 9.21 -16.44 -19.84
CA GLU A 371 8.61 -16.88 -21.09
C GLU A 371 7.15 -16.42 -21.19
N THR A 372 6.76 -15.83 -22.32
CA THR A 372 5.41 -15.32 -22.63
C THR A 372 4.39 -16.44 -22.90
N LEU A 373 4.77 -17.48 -23.63
CA LEU A 373 3.89 -18.61 -23.95
C LEU A 373 3.81 -19.60 -22.78
N ILE A 374 2.95 -19.30 -21.82
CA ILE A 374 2.52 -20.20 -20.74
C ILE A 374 1.03 -20.00 -20.43
N VAL A 375 0.32 -21.09 -20.12
CA VAL A 375 -1.10 -21.08 -19.76
C VAL A 375 -1.30 -22.10 -18.63
N GLU A 376 -1.83 -21.69 -17.48
CA GLU A 376 -2.02 -22.60 -16.32
C GLU A 376 -2.95 -22.08 -15.22
N ALA A 377 -2.94 -20.77 -14.95
CA ALA A 377 -3.88 -20.08 -14.06
C ALA A 377 -4.00 -18.60 -14.46
N PRO A 378 -2.89 -17.84 -14.60
CA PRO A 378 -2.79 -16.87 -15.68
C PRO A 378 -2.82 -17.60 -17.04
N ASP A 379 -3.20 -16.88 -18.08
CA ASP A 379 -3.29 -17.36 -19.46
C ASP A 379 -2.33 -16.68 -20.44
N HIS A 380 -1.41 -15.84 -19.92
CA HIS A 380 -0.20 -15.38 -20.59
C HIS A 380 0.94 -15.08 -19.59
N GLY A 381 2.21 -15.33 -19.97
CA GLY A 381 3.36 -15.31 -19.06
C GLY A 381 3.79 -13.94 -18.54
N HIS A 382 3.53 -12.89 -19.32
CA HIS A 382 3.69 -11.48 -18.89
C HIS A 382 2.39 -10.88 -18.31
N GLU A 383 1.39 -11.71 -18.00
CA GLU A 383 0.53 -11.36 -16.87
C GLU A 383 1.34 -11.45 -15.57
N THR A 384 0.79 -10.92 -14.48
CA THR A 384 1.29 -11.10 -13.13
C THR A 384 0.15 -11.36 -12.17
N THR A 385 0.49 -11.96 -11.04
CA THR A 385 -0.46 -12.36 -10.00
C THR A 385 -0.11 -11.72 -8.67
N SER A 386 -1.13 -11.54 -7.82
CA SER A 386 -0.94 -11.22 -6.40
C SER A 386 0.02 -12.21 -5.71
N GLU A 387 0.03 -13.47 -6.16
CA GLU A 387 1.01 -14.47 -5.76
C GLU A 387 2.43 -14.04 -6.11
N ALA A 388 2.74 -13.68 -7.37
CA ALA A 388 4.07 -13.21 -7.78
C ALA A 388 4.53 -11.98 -6.96
N TYR A 389 3.65 -11.02 -6.69
CA TYR A 389 3.92 -9.91 -5.78
C TYR A 389 4.23 -10.37 -4.34
N SER A 390 3.46 -11.32 -3.79
CA SER A 390 3.69 -11.85 -2.45
C SER A 390 5.02 -12.63 -2.34
N TYR A 391 5.42 -13.35 -3.39
CA TYR A 391 6.74 -13.98 -3.50
C TYR A 391 7.87 -12.96 -3.65
N LEU A 392 7.66 -11.85 -4.36
CA LEU A 392 8.64 -10.76 -4.45
C LEU A 392 8.90 -10.15 -3.06
N ILE A 393 7.84 -9.84 -2.32
CA ILE A 393 7.93 -9.29 -0.95
C ILE A 393 8.72 -10.26 -0.05
N TRP A 394 8.46 -11.57 -0.15
CA TRP A 394 9.17 -12.59 0.62
C TRP A 394 10.65 -12.75 0.22
N LEU A 395 10.94 -12.79 -1.09
CA LEU A 395 12.30 -12.85 -1.64
C LEU A 395 13.14 -11.66 -1.14
N GLN A 396 12.57 -10.45 -1.13
CA GLN A 396 13.26 -9.26 -0.62
C GLN A 396 13.33 -9.21 0.92
N ALA A 397 12.41 -9.85 1.65
CA ALA A 397 12.55 -10.04 3.10
C ALA A 397 13.75 -10.92 3.46
N MET A 398 13.93 -12.05 2.76
CA MET A 398 15.10 -12.93 2.93
C MET A 398 16.40 -12.24 2.46
N TYR A 399 16.35 -11.40 1.42
CA TYR A 399 17.48 -10.54 1.07
C TYR A 399 17.85 -9.57 2.20
N GLY A 400 16.85 -8.96 2.83
CA GLY A 400 17.01 -8.14 4.04
C GLY A 400 17.65 -8.91 5.20
N LYS A 401 17.25 -10.16 5.44
CA LYS A 401 17.88 -11.06 6.42
C LYS A 401 19.37 -11.27 6.11
N ILE A 402 19.71 -11.64 4.89
CA ILE A 402 21.08 -12.06 4.51
C ILE A 402 22.04 -10.87 4.36
N THR A 403 21.57 -9.72 3.88
CA THR A 403 22.42 -8.55 3.57
C THR A 403 22.28 -7.40 4.56
N GLY A 404 21.15 -7.33 5.27
CA GLY A 404 20.74 -6.19 6.06
C GLY A 404 20.23 -4.98 5.27
N ASP A 405 20.03 -5.09 3.96
CA ASP A 405 19.38 -4.07 3.13
C ASP A 405 17.86 -4.31 3.08
N TRP A 406 17.13 -3.56 3.90
CA TRP A 406 15.66 -3.61 3.95
C TRP A 406 14.98 -2.69 2.92
N THR A 407 15.74 -1.95 2.10
CA THR A 407 15.14 -1.04 1.09
C THR A 407 14.37 -1.82 0.04
N LYS A 408 14.82 -3.01 -0.33
CA LYS A 408 14.15 -3.87 -1.32
C LYS A 408 12.82 -4.43 -0.83
N PHE A 409 12.72 -4.76 0.46
CA PHE A 409 11.47 -5.23 1.08
C PHE A 409 10.41 -4.12 1.07
N ASN A 410 10.78 -2.90 1.47
CA ASN A 410 9.88 -1.75 1.41
C ASN A 410 9.51 -1.41 -0.04
N GLY A 411 10.49 -1.40 -0.96
CA GLY A 411 10.26 -1.15 -2.38
C GLY A 411 9.32 -2.17 -3.05
N ALA A 412 9.44 -3.46 -2.71
CA ALA A 412 8.51 -4.49 -3.18
C ALA A 412 7.06 -4.21 -2.72
N TRP A 413 6.88 -3.76 -1.48
CA TRP A 413 5.57 -3.35 -0.98
C TRP A 413 5.06 -2.07 -1.65
N GLU A 414 5.93 -1.11 -1.94
CA GLU A 414 5.58 0.12 -2.67
C GLU A 414 5.14 -0.17 -4.12
N THR A 415 5.83 -1.07 -4.84
CA THR A 415 5.39 -1.53 -6.17
C THR A 415 4.03 -2.23 -6.09
N MET A 416 3.85 -3.15 -5.13
CA MET A 416 2.59 -3.88 -4.93
C MET A 416 1.43 -2.94 -4.56
N GLU A 417 1.62 -1.99 -3.65
CA GLU A 417 0.60 -1.01 -3.25
C GLU A 417 0.25 -0.02 -4.38
N LYS A 418 1.22 0.30 -5.25
CA LYS A 418 1.01 1.20 -6.40
C LYS A 418 0.26 0.53 -7.55
N PHE A 419 0.54 -0.74 -7.81
CA PHE A 419 0.12 -1.41 -9.05
C PHE A 419 -0.90 -2.53 -8.86
N MET A 420 -0.96 -3.20 -7.71
CA MET A 420 -1.81 -4.37 -7.49
C MET A 420 -2.92 -4.19 -6.44
N ILE A 421 -2.84 -3.15 -5.60
CA ILE A 421 -3.96 -2.72 -4.75
C ILE A 421 -4.72 -1.59 -5.48
N PRO A 422 -6.01 -1.76 -5.80
CA PRO A 422 -6.82 -0.71 -6.44
C PRO A 422 -6.85 0.58 -5.62
N THR A 423 -6.50 1.71 -6.22
CA THR A 423 -6.55 3.03 -5.59
C THR A 423 -7.99 3.53 -5.46
N HIS A 424 -8.23 4.62 -4.73
CA HIS A 424 -9.58 5.22 -4.66
C HIS A 424 -10.14 5.62 -6.04
N ALA A 425 -9.29 5.93 -7.03
CA ALA A 425 -9.73 6.22 -8.39
C ALA A 425 -10.17 4.96 -9.16
N ASP A 426 -9.70 3.77 -8.75
CA ASP A 426 -10.03 2.46 -9.31
C ASP A 426 -11.32 1.88 -8.68
N GLN A 427 -11.57 2.17 -7.39
CA GLN A 427 -12.77 1.77 -6.63
C GLN A 427 -13.64 2.95 -6.13
N PRO A 428 -14.01 3.93 -6.99
CA PRO A 428 -14.48 5.27 -6.58
C PRO A 428 -15.87 5.31 -5.93
N THR A 429 -16.70 4.28 -6.08
CA THR A 429 -18.05 4.21 -5.51
C THR A 429 -18.14 3.27 -4.30
N SER A 430 -17.01 2.94 -3.67
CA SER A 430 -16.97 2.16 -2.41
C SER A 430 -17.83 2.76 -1.30
N SER A 431 -18.02 4.09 -1.30
CA SER A 431 -18.89 4.83 -0.37
C SER A 431 -20.40 4.61 -0.56
N SER A 432 -20.82 4.03 -1.68
CA SER A 432 -22.20 3.60 -1.94
C SER A 432 -22.55 2.24 -1.32
N TYR A 433 -21.60 1.59 -0.64
CA TYR A 433 -21.75 0.24 -0.14
C TYR A 433 -22.74 0.14 1.02
N ASN A 434 -23.61 -0.87 0.98
CA ASN A 434 -24.60 -1.12 2.02
C ASN A 434 -24.32 -2.47 2.71
N ALA A 435 -23.67 -2.42 3.88
CA ALA A 435 -23.36 -3.62 4.67
C ALA A 435 -24.60 -4.43 5.11
N SER A 436 -25.81 -3.86 5.10
CA SER A 436 -27.07 -4.59 5.35
C SER A 436 -27.67 -5.25 4.10
N LYS A 437 -27.07 -5.03 2.93
CA LYS A 437 -27.40 -5.63 1.63
C LYS A 437 -26.12 -5.77 0.78
N PRO A 438 -25.16 -6.63 1.19
CA PRO A 438 -23.78 -6.61 0.71
C PRO A 438 -23.65 -7.00 -0.77
N ALA A 439 -24.50 -7.89 -1.27
CA ALA A 439 -24.61 -8.25 -2.69
C ALA A 439 -26.00 -8.84 -2.99
N THR A 440 -26.40 -8.82 -4.27
CA THR A 440 -27.53 -9.60 -4.78
C THR A 440 -27.04 -11.00 -5.19
N TYR A 441 -27.81 -12.03 -4.87
CA TYR A 441 -27.46 -13.41 -5.17
C TYR A 441 -27.56 -13.74 -6.67
N ALA A 442 -26.57 -14.46 -7.18
CA ALA A 442 -26.67 -15.32 -8.37
C ALA A 442 -26.15 -16.73 -8.02
N PRO A 443 -26.77 -17.80 -8.56
CA PRO A 443 -26.27 -19.17 -8.43
C PRO A 443 -25.01 -19.36 -9.28
N GLU A 444 -24.06 -20.15 -8.80
CA GLU A 444 -23.04 -20.73 -9.67
C GLU A 444 -23.61 -21.96 -10.41
N TRP A 445 -23.15 -22.18 -11.64
CA TRP A 445 -23.54 -23.32 -12.47
C TRP A 445 -22.34 -24.19 -12.83
N ASP A 446 -22.58 -25.45 -13.16
CA ASP A 446 -21.50 -26.44 -13.25
C ASP A 446 -20.70 -26.33 -14.55
N LEU A 447 -21.28 -25.74 -15.62
CA LEU A 447 -20.67 -25.60 -16.94
C LEU A 447 -20.69 -24.13 -17.43
N PRO A 448 -19.67 -23.67 -18.19
CA PRO A 448 -19.67 -22.34 -18.80
C PRO A 448 -20.87 -22.05 -19.71
N SER A 449 -21.47 -23.08 -20.29
CA SER A 449 -22.68 -23.02 -21.14
C SER A 449 -24.00 -22.76 -20.40
N GLN A 450 -23.96 -22.64 -19.08
CA GLN A 450 -25.11 -22.28 -18.24
C GLN A 450 -25.08 -20.80 -17.81
N TYR A 451 -24.06 -20.04 -18.23
CA TYR A 451 -23.91 -18.61 -17.99
C TYR A 451 -24.43 -17.79 -19.19
N PRO A 452 -24.85 -16.52 -19.02
CA PRO A 452 -24.77 -15.70 -17.80
C PRO A 452 -25.70 -16.15 -16.66
N ALA A 453 -25.16 -16.20 -15.43
CA ALA A 453 -25.90 -16.59 -14.24
C ALA A 453 -26.85 -15.46 -13.80
N ARG A 454 -28.17 -15.71 -13.82
CA ARG A 454 -29.19 -14.69 -13.56
C ARG A 454 -29.24 -14.29 -12.08
N LEU A 455 -29.27 -12.97 -11.82
CA LEU A 455 -29.52 -12.42 -10.48
C LEU A 455 -30.93 -12.74 -9.98
N ASP A 456 -31.05 -13.16 -8.72
CA ASP A 456 -32.31 -13.43 -8.04
C ASP A 456 -32.41 -12.64 -6.72
N SER A 457 -33.16 -11.54 -6.76
CA SER A 457 -33.46 -10.70 -5.60
C SER A 457 -34.50 -11.27 -4.64
N GLY A 458 -35.07 -12.46 -4.93
CA GLY A 458 -35.84 -13.25 -3.98
C GLY A 458 -34.97 -13.97 -2.93
N VAL A 459 -33.67 -14.14 -3.21
CA VAL A 459 -32.71 -14.74 -2.27
C VAL A 459 -32.10 -13.65 -1.39
N THR A 460 -32.33 -13.74 -0.08
CA THR A 460 -31.82 -12.77 0.89
C THR A 460 -30.41 -13.13 1.37
N SER A 461 -29.45 -12.28 1.03
CA SER A 461 -28.07 -12.24 1.58
C SER A 461 -28.07 -11.84 3.07
N GLY A 462 -27.03 -12.21 3.81
CA GLY A 462 -26.81 -11.73 5.18
C GLY A 462 -26.28 -10.30 5.27
N ALA A 463 -26.01 -9.85 6.48
CA ALA A 463 -25.28 -8.61 6.73
C ALA A 463 -23.76 -8.84 6.81
N ASP A 464 -23.00 -7.88 6.31
CA ASP A 464 -21.56 -7.75 6.50
C ASP A 464 -21.27 -7.11 7.88
N PRO A 465 -20.59 -7.82 8.81
CA PRO A 465 -20.33 -7.33 10.14
C PRO A 465 -19.02 -6.54 10.29
N ILE A 466 -18.16 -6.45 9.25
CA ILE A 466 -16.81 -5.87 9.35
C ILE A 466 -16.63 -4.56 8.58
N ALA A 467 -17.41 -4.24 7.55
CA ALA A 467 -17.24 -2.99 6.78
C ALA A 467 -17.27 -1.71 7.64
N GLY A 468 -18.23 -1.59 8.57
CA GLY A 468 -18.32 -0.44 9.47
C GLY A 468 -17.15 -0.35 10.47
N GLU A 469 -16.58 -1.49 10.83
CA GLU A 469 -15.40 -1.59 11.70
C GLU A 469 -14.13 -1.18 10.95
N LEU A 470 -13.92 -1.72 9.74
CA LEU A 470 -12.81 -1.37 8.84
C LEU A 470 -12.81 0.13 8.50
N LYS A 471 -13.99 0.69 8.16
CA LYS A 471 -14.16 2.13 7.93
C LYS A 471 -13.78 2.96 9.16
N SER A 472 -14.17 2.51 10.35
CA SER A 472 -13.82 3.18 11.62
C SER A 472 -12.33 3.08 11.94
N ALA A 473 -11.68 1.98 11.56
CA ALA A 473 -10.25 1.78 11.75
C ALA A 473 -9.39 2.61 10.76
N TYR A 474 -9.77 2.66 9.48
CA TYR A 474 -8.92 3.19 8.40
C TYR A 474 -9.40 4.49 7.74
N GLY A 475 -10.61 4.97 8.05
CA GLY A 475 -11.11 6.26 7.59
C GLY A 475 -11.58 6.32 6.13
N THR A 476 -11.60 5.19 5.42
CA THR A 476 -12.13 5.06 4.05
C THR A 476 -13.08 3.87 3.94
N ASP A 477 -13.95 3.88 2.93
CA ASP A 477 -14.72 2.72 2.50
C ASP A 477 -13.91 1.77 1.61
N ASP A 478 -12.81 2.24 0.98
CA ASP A 478 -11.99 1.48 0.05
C ASP A 478 -11.42 0.20 0.69
N VAL A 479 -11.28 -0.86 -0.12
CA VAL A 479 -10.67 -2.14 0.27
C VAL A 479 -9.15 -2.06 0.07
N TYR A 480 -8.38 -2.54 1.06
CA TYR A 480 -6.92 -2.63 0.97
C TYR A 480 -6.48 -4.10 1.04
N GLY A 481 -6.41 -4.71 -0.13
CA GLY A 481 -5.87 -6.04 -0.41
C GLY A 481 -5.66 -6.15 -1.92
N MET A 482 -4.87 -7.13 -2.38
CA MET A 482 -4.48 -7.18 -3.79
C MET A 482 -5.66 -7.59 -4.69
N HIS A 483 -5.70 -7.07 -5.92
CA HIS A 483 -6.39 -7.77 -7.00
C HIS A 483 -5.54 -8.97 -7.45
N TRP A 484 -6.16 -10.06 -7.91
CA TRP A 484 -5.43 -11.31 -8.12
C TRP A 484 -4.61 -11.37 -9.43
N LEU A 485 -5.04 -10.69 -10.51
CA LEU A 485 -4.45 -10.78 -11.86
C LEU A 485 -4.26 -9.40 -12.51
N GLN A 486 -3.22 -9.27 -13.34
CA GLN A 486 -2.87 -8.04 -14.05
C GLN A 486 -2.08 -8.35 -15.32
N ASP A 487 -2.46 -7.75 -16.45
CA ASP A 487 -1.74 -7.80 -17.73
C ASP A 487 -0.65 -6.72 -17.71
N VAL A 488 0.61 -7.09 -17.54
CA VAL A 488 1.67 -6.12 -17.20
C VAL A 488 2.08 -5.28 -18.41
N ASP A 489 2.22 -5.91 -19.58
CA ASP A 489 2.64 -5.28 -20.83
C ASP A 489 1.46 -4.71 -21.65
N ASN A 490 0.23 -4.81 -21.14
CA ASN A 490 -1.00 -4.45 -21.83
C ASN A 490 -1.20 -5.26 -23.14
N VAL A 491 -0.82 -6.55 -23.15
CA VAL A 491 -0.92 -7.45 -24.32
C VAL A 491 -2.36 -7.65 -24.78
N TYR A 492 -3.32 -7.65 -23.85
CA TYR A 492 -4.74 -7.68 -24.17
C TYR A 492 -5.26 -6.34 -24.67
N GLY A 493 -4.52 -5.24 -24.46
CA GLY A 493 -4.84 -3.91 -24.97
C GLY A 493 -6.00 -3.21 -24.27
N PHE A 494 -6.42 -3.64 -23.07
CA PHE A 494 -7.47 -2.95 -22.31
C PHE A 494 -7.02 -1.59 -21.77
N GLY A 495 -5.75 -1.44 -21.41
CA GLY A 495 -5.16 -0.21 -20.87
C GLY A 495 -5.76 0.20 -19.53
N ASN A 496 -6.15 -0.76 -18.70
CA ASN A 496 -6.86 -0.53 -17.45
C ASN A 496 -5.90 -0.25 -16.28
N GLU A 497 -5.02 0.74 -16.49
CA GLU A 497 -3.95 1.14 -15.57
C GLU A 497 -4.47 1.70 -14.24
N PRO A 498 -3.73 1.60 -13.12
CA PRO A 498 -4.08 2.24 -11.86
C PRO A 498 -4.39 3.74 -12.00
N GLY A 499 -5.58 4.13 -11.58
CA GLY A 499 -6.14 5.48 -11.73
C GLY A 499 -6.80 5.76 -13.08
N LYS A 500 -7.00 4.75 -13.94
CA LYS A 500 -7.64 4.85 -15.25
C LYS A 500 -8.69 3.74 -15.42
N CYS A 501 -9.62 3.93 -16.36
CA CYS A 501 -10.63 2.94 -16.71
C CYS A 501 -10.60 2.68 -18.22
N SER A 502 -9.93 1.61 -18.63
CA SER A 502 -9.77 1.16 -20.02
C SER A 502 -9.25 2.25 -21.00
N ALA A 503 -7.95 2.59 -20.90
CA ALA A 503 -7.26 3.52 -21.80
C ALA A 503 -6.88 2.92 -23.18
N GLY A 504 -7.13 1.63 -23.41
CA GLY A 504 -6.99 0.96 -24.72
C GLY A 504 -5.56 0.50 -25.07
N PRO A 505 -5.34 0.02 -26.31
CA PRO A 505 -4.11 -0.68 -26.71
C PRO A 505 -2.90 0.25 -26.93
N THR A 506 -3.07 1.56 -26.77
CA THR A 506 -1.97 2.54 -26.76
C THR A 506 -1.51 2.92 -25.34
N ALA A 507 -2.11 2.32 -24.32
CA ALA A 507 -1.64 2.40 -22.94
C ALA A 507 -0.39 1.52 -22.76
N THR A 508 0.51 1.93 -21.86
CA THR A 508 1.84 1.32 -21.69
C THR A 508 2.14 0.92 -20.25
N GLY A 509 1.19 1.12 -19.34
CA GLY A 509 1.26 0.61 -17.98
C GLY A 509 0.40 -0.65 -17.79
N PRO A 510 0.53 -1.30 -16.63
CA PRO A 510 -0.09 -2.59 -16.36
C PRO A 510 -1.60 -2.48 -16.18
N SER A 511 -2.36 -3.37 -16.80
CA SER A 511 -3.81 -3.33 -16.92
C SER A 511 -4.48 -4.33 -15.96
N TYR A 512 -5.37 -3.84 -15.08
CA TYR A 512 -6.17 -4.72 -14.21
C TYR A 512 -7.22 -5.51 -15.03
N ILE A 513 -7.11 -6.84 -15.03
CA ILE A 513 -7.93 -7.77 -15.82
C ILE A 513 -8.39 -8.97 -14.98
N ASN A 514 -9.36 -9.72 -15.48
CA ASN A 514 -9.86 -10.94 -14.84
C ASN A 514 -10.28 -11.96 -15.91
N THR A 515 -10.30 -13.25 -15.54
CA THR A 515 -10.62 -14.38 -16.42
C THR A 515 -11.80 -15.18 -15.87
N PHE A 516 -11.56 -16.02 -14.86
CA PHE A 516 -12.54 -16.96 -14.30
C PHE A 516 -13.80 -16.28 -13.72
N GLN A 517 -14.97 -16.66 -14.20
CA GLN A 517 -16.30 -16.20 -13.75
C GLN A 517 -17.41 -17.26 -13.85
N ARG A 518 -17.21 -18.38 -14.57
CA ARG A 518 -18.28 -19.26 -15.07
C ARG A 518 -18.25 -20.70 -14.54
N GLY A 519 -17.89 -20.83 -13.27
CA GLY A 519 -18.12 -22.05 -12.48
C GLY A 519 -16.98 -23.08 -12.57
N PRO A 520 -17.17 -24.27 -11.99
CA PRO A 520 -16.07 -25.18 -11.69
C PRO A 520 -15.48 -25.90 -12.90
N GLN A 521 -16.20 -25.94 -14.03
CA GLN A 521 -15.71 -26.47 -15.31
C GLN A 521 -15.34 -25.33 -16.29
N GLU A 522 -15.06 -24.12 -15.81
CA GLU A 522 -14.31 -23.13 -16.61
C GLU A 522 -12.82 -23.34 -16.34
N SER A 523 -12.16 -24.16 -17.16
CA SER A 523 -10.70 -24.22 -17.16
C SER A 523 -10.10 -22.91 -17.69
N VAL A 524 -8.80 -22.69 -17.46
CA VAL A 524 -8.06 -21.51 -17.98
C VAL A 524 -8.27 -21.33 -19.51
N TRP A 525 -8.34 -22.44 -20.25
CA TRP A 525 -8.56 -22.51 -21.70
C TRP A 525 -9.94 -22.03 -22.16
N GLU A 526 -10.95 -22.04 -21.29
CA GLU A 526 -12.33 -21.72 -21.65
C GLU A 526 -12.70 -20.26 -21.34
N THR A 527 -11.81 -19.51 -20.69
CA THR A 527 -12.06 -18.14 -20.20
C THR A 527 -12.11 -17.08 -21.32
N VAL A 528 -12.85 -16.00 -21.06
CA VAL A 528 -12.81 -14.75 -21.83
C VAL A 528 -12.20 -13.66 -20.95
N THR A 529 -10.94 -13.32 -21.20
CA THR A 529 -10.19 -12.30 -20.47
C THR A 529 -10.83 -10.93 -20.67
N HIS A 530 -11.06 -10.19 -19.58
CA HIS A 530 -11.88 -8.98 -19.57
C HIS A 530 -11.40 -7.96 -18.53
N PRO A 531 -11.68 -6.66 -18.68
CA PRO A 531 -11.19 -5.64 -17.75
C PRO A 531 -11.95 -5.68 -16.41
N THR A 532 -11.26 -5.30 -15.33
CA THR A 532 -11.93 -5.04 -14.04
C THR A 532 -12.87 -3.84 -14.14
N CYS A 533 -12.44 -2.75 -14.80
CA CYS A 533 -13.27 -1.59 -15.11
C CYS A 533 -13.93 -1.74 -16.48
N ASP A 534 -15.15 -2.29 -16.50
CA ASP A 534 -15.92 -2.44 -17.72
C ASP A 534 -16.69 -1.14 -18.04
N ASN A 535 -16.22 -0.43 -19.06
CA ASN A 535 -16.78 0.81 -19.56
C ASN A 535 -17.58 0.64 -20.87
N PHE A 536 -17.84 -0.59 -21.32
CA PHE A 536 -18.48 -0.93 -22.61
C PHE A 536 -17.71 -0.43 -23.86
N GLY A 537 -16.39 -0.22 -23.77
CA GLY A 537 -15.53 0.13 -24.91
C GLY A 537 -15.09 -1.07 -25.75
N TYR A 538 -15.09 -2.26 -25.15
CA TYR A 538 -14.71 -3.56 -25.75
C TYR A 538 -15.70 -4.63 -25.31
N GLY A 539 -15.61 -5.83 -25.90
CA GLY A 539 -16.59 -6.89 -25.70
C GLY A 539 -17.85 -6.66 -26.55
N GLY A 540 -19.01 -7.05 -26.02
CA GLY A 540 -20.31 -6.90 -26.67
C GLY A 540 -21.02 -5.60 -26.30
N ARG A 541 -22.34 -5.55 -26.54
CA ARG A 541 -23.18 -4.36 -26.30
C ARG A 541 -23.11 -3.82 -24.86
N ASN A 542 -22.93 -4.72 -23.89
CA ASN A 542 -22.92 -4.41 -22.46
C ASN A 542 -21.53 -4.67 -21.85
N GLY A 543 -20.47 -4.50 -22.66
CA GLY A 543 -19.13 -4.93 -22.29
C GLY A 543 -19.01 -6.45 -22.33
N TYR A 544 -18.42 -7.03 -21.29
CA TYR A 544 -18.34 -8.48 -21.08
C TYR A 544 -19.38 -8.98 -20.04
N LEU A 545 -20.09 -8.07 -19.37
CA LEU A 545 -20.94 -8.38 -18.20
C LEU A 545 -22.00 -9.44 -18.48
N ASP A 546 -22.61 -9.43 -19.67
CA ASP A 546 -23.68 -10.33 -20.08
C ASP A 546 -23.19 -11.69 -20.63
N LEU A 547 -21.88 -11.96 -20.56
CA LEU A 547 -21.33 -13.32 -20.58
C LEU A 547 -21.42 -13.99 -19.20
N PHE A 548 -21.42 -13.21 -18.12
CA PHE A 548 -21.19 -13.70 -16.75
C PHE A 548 -22.44 -13.59 -15.86
N THR A 549 -23.09 -12.43 -15.83
CA THR A 549 -24.22 -12.14 -14.94
C THR A 549 -25.45 -11.74 -15.75
N GLY A 550 -26.60 -12.34 -15.45
CA GLY A 550 -27.84 -12.09 -16.17
C GLY A 550 -28.73 -11.09 -15.41
N ASP A 551 -28.84 -9.87 -15.94
CA ASP A 551 -29.71 -8.81 -15.39
C ASP A 551 -30.65 -8.22 -16.46
N ALA A 552 -31.66 -7.47 -16.01
CA ALA A 552 -32.60 -6.74 -16.86
C ALA A 552 -31.99 -5.47 -17.50
N SER A 553 -30.89 -4.96 -16.96
CA SER A 553 -30.16 -3.80 -17.46
C SER A 553 -28.72 -3.79 -16.95
N TYR A 554 -27.77 -3.36 -17.78
CA TYR A 554 -26.35 -3.33 -17.43
C TYR A 554 -25.85 -1.90 -17.24
N ALA A 555 -24.97 -1.70 -16.25
CA ALA A 555 -24.31 -0.43 -15.98
C ALA A 555 -22.79 -0.61 -15.95
N LYS A 556 -22.07 0.41 -16.43
CA LYS A 556 -20.60 0.47 -16.41
C LYS A 556 -20.11 0.36 -14.98
N GLN A 557 -19.11 -0.49 -14.74
CA GLN A 557 -18.75 -0.91 -13.38
C GLN A 557 -17.29 -1.36 -13.26
N TRP A 558 -16.75 -1.21 -12.06
CA TRP A 558 -15.47 -1.76 -11.64
C TRP A 558 -15.70 -2.96 -10.72
N LYS A 559 -14.84 -3.98 -10.79
CA LYS A 559 -14.91 -5.19 -9.97
C LYS A 559 -13.53 -5.80 -9.75
N TYR A 560 -13.18 -6.11 -8.50
CA TYR A 560 -11.91 -6.71 -8.12
C TYR A 560 -12.14 -7.97 -7.30
N THR A 561 -11.32 -8.98 -7.56
CA THR A 561 -11.28 -10.27 -6.84
C THR A 561 -9.91 -10.43 -6.20
N ASN A 562 -9.85 -10.82 -4.93
CA ASN A 562 -8.61 -11.12 -4.21
C ASN A 562 -8.31 -12.63 -4.23
N ALA A 563 -7.03 -13.00 -4.18
CA ALA A 563 -6.57 -14.36 -3.84
C ALA A 563 -6.05 -14.37 -2.38
N PRO A 564 -6.81 -14.92 -1.42
CA PRO A 564 -6.51 -14.76 0.00
C PRO A 564 -5.18 -15.39 0.44
N ASP A 565 -4.73 -16.45 -0.23
CA ASP A 565 -3.43 -17.08 0.05
C ASP A 565 -2.26 -16.12 -0.23
N ALA A 566 -2.37 -15.24 -1.23
CA ALA A 566 -1.35 -14.28 -1.62
C ALA A 566 -1.23 -13.12 -0.63
N ASP A 567 -2.35 -12.52 -0.21
CA ASP A 567 -2.36 -11.51 0.85
C ASP A 567 -1.84 -12.10 2.17
N ALA A 568 -2.17 -13.37 2.49
CA ALA A 568 -1.58 -14.06 3.63
C ALA A 568 -0.08 -14.35 3.47
N ARG A 569 0.39 -14.74 2.28
CA ARG A 569 1.81 -14.96 1.97
C ARG A 569 2.60 -13.64 2.09
N ALA A 570 2.00 -12.50 1.75
CA ALA A 570 2.59 -11.17 1.97
C ALA A 570 2.64 -10.78 3.46
N VAL A 571 1.63 -11.12 4.27
CA VAL A 571 1.65 -10.95 5.74
C VAL A 571 2.69 -11.86 6.40
N GLN A 572 2.79 -13.13 5.96
CA GLN A 572 3.82 -14.10 6.38
C GLN A 572 5.23 -13.57 6.09
N ALA A 573 5.46 -13.02 4.90
CA ALA A 573 6.72 -12.35 4.55
C ALA A 573 7.02 -11.13 5.45
N ALA A 574 6.01 -10.33 5.78
CA ALA A 574 6.17 -9.17 6.67
C ALA A 574 6.44 -9.55 8.13
N TYR A 575 5.91 -10.68 8.61
CA TYR A 575 6.23 -11.25 9.92
C TYR A 575 7.73 -11.59 10.03
N TRP A 576 8.24 -12.35 9.07
CA TRP A 576 9.66 -12.70 9.02
C TRP A 576 10.56 -11.48 8.83
N ALA A 577 10.18 -10.54 7.96
CA ALA A 577 10.92 -9.28 7.77
C ALA A 577 11.07 -8.49 9.08
N ASP A 578 10.01 -8.40 9.89
CA ASP A 578 10.05 -7.69 11.17
C ASP A 578 10.90 -8.40 12.22
N LEU A 579 10.85 -9.74 12.30
CA LEU A 579 11.73 -10.53 13.18
C LEU A 579 13.20 -10.33 12.81
N TRP A 580 13.58 -10.67 11.57
CA TRP A 580 14.96 -10.57 11.09
C TRP A 580 15.50 -9.14 11.15
N ALA A 581 14.67 -8.13 10.84
CA ALA A 581 15.07 -6.74 10.99
C ALA A 581 15.30 -6.38 12.48
N LYS A 582 14.50 -6.90 13.42
CA LYS A 582 14.71 -6.66 14.86
C LYS A 582 15.97 -7.32 15.40
N GLU A 583 16.27 -8.54 14.98
CA GLU A 583 17.53 -9.24 15.31
C GLU A 583 18.76 -8.45 14.86
N GLN A 584 18.68 -7.80 13.70
CA GLN A 584 19.71 -6.87 13.19
C GLN A 584 19.73 -5.49 13.87
N GLY A 585 18.81 -5.18 14.79
CA GLY A 585 18.63 -3.85 15.37
C GLY A 585 18.02 -2.81 14.42
N LYS A 586 17.42 -3.25 13.31
CA LYS A 586 16.88 -2.45 12.20
C LYS A 586 15.35 -2.44 12.09
N GLY A 587 14.60 -3.07 12.99
CA GLY A 587 13.12 -3.18 12.90
C GLY A 587 12.37 -1.87 12.61
N GLY A 588 12.89 -0.71 13.03
CA GLY A 588 12.34 0.60 12.66
C GLY A 588 12.27 0.84 11.15
N GLN A 589 13.19 0.28 10.35
CA GLN A 589 13.26 0.42 8.89
C GLN A 589 12.10 -0.27 8.16
N VAL A 590 11.53 -1.34 8.73
CA VAL A 590 10.41 -2.10 8.13
C VAL A 590 9.07 -1.79 8.80
N SER A 591 9.08 -1.22 10.01
CA SER A 591 7.90 -1.02 10.87
C SER A 591 6.67 -0.37 10.19
N ALA A 592 6.86 0.58 9.28
CA ALA A 592 5.77 1.20 8.52
C ALA A 592 5.09 0.20 7.55
N THR A 593 5.90 -0.60 6.85
CA THR A 593 5.47 -1.67 5.93
C THR A 593 4.79 -2.82 6.69
N VAL A 594 5.29 -3.16 7.88
CA VAL A 594 4.65 -4.12 8.79
C VAL A 594 3.27 -3.60 9.22
N GLY A 595 3.12 -2.31 9.50
CA GLY A 595 1.82 -1.68 9.75
C GLY A 595 0.86 -1.70 8.54
N LYS A 596 1.38 -1.74 7.31
CA LYS A 596 0.58 -1.97 6.09
C LYS A 596 0.14 -3.43 5.97
N ALA A 597 1.00 -4.39 6.30
CA ALA A 597 0.63 -5.81 6.36
C ALA A 597 -0.46 -6.08 7.42
N ALA A 598 -0.39 -5.42 8.58
CA ALA A 598 -1.46 -5.46 9.59
C ALA A 598 -2.81 -4.93 9.05
N LYS A 599 -2.79 -3.94 8.15
CA LYS A 599 -3.99 -3.45 7.44
C LYS A 599 -4.49 -4.45 6.41
N MET A 600 -3.62 -5.02 5.58
CA MET A 600 -3.96 -6.07 4.62
C MET A 600 -4.65 -7.25 5.32
N GLY A 601 -4.08 -7.74 6.42
CA GLY A 601 -4.68 -8.76 7.27
C GLY A 601 -6.05 -8.38 7.87
N ASP A 602 -6.34 -7.10 8.08
CA ASP A 602 -7.64 -6.64 8.59
C ASP A 602 -8.76 -6.82 7.54
N TYR A 603 -8.48 -6.44 6.29
CA TYR A 603 -9.41 -6.60 5.15
C TYR A 603 -9.49 -8.05 4.66
N LEU A 604 -8.39 -8.80 4.73
CA LEU A 604 -8.33 -10.23 4.38
C LEU A 604 -9.34 -11.09 5.16
N ARG A 605 -9.87 -10.59 6.30
CA ARG A 605 -11.02 -11.18 7.00
C ARG A 605 -12.27 -11.38 6.13
N TYR A 606 -12.43 -10.67 5.00
CA TYR A 606 -13.53 -10.96 4.05
C TYR A 606 -13.47 -12.39 3.50
N SER A 607 -12.30 -13.01 3.42
CA SER A 607 -12.16 -14.44 3.07
C SER A 607 -12.75 -15.40 4.11
N MET A 608 -13.08 -14.94 5.32
CA MET A 608 -13.63 -15.77 6.40
C MET A 608 -15.15 -15.96 6.34
N PHE A 609 -15.82 -15.32 5.37
CA PHE A 609 -17.29 -15.25 5.27
C PHE A 609 -17.84 -15.98 4.05
N ASP A 610 -19.02 -16.58 4.23
CA ASP A 610 -19.83 -17.10 3.13
C ASP A 610 -20.04 -16.06 2.02
N LYS A 611 -20.08 -16.50 0.75
CA LYS A 611 -20.18 -15.65 -0.44
C LYS A 611 -21.26 -14.56 -0.32
N TYR A 612 -22.46 -14.92 0.13
CA TYR A 612 -23.57 -13.97 0.29
C TYR A 612 -23.92 -13.74 1.76
N PHE A 613 -22.93 -13.87 2.65
CA PHE A 613 -23.06 -13.77 4.09
C PHE A 613 -24.19 -14.65 4.65
N LYS A 614 -24.48 -15.80 4.02
CA LYS A 614 -25.39 -16.80 4.60
C LYS A 614 -24.81 -17.34 5.89
N LYS A 615 -25.67 -17.84 6.77
CA LYS A 615 -25.23 -18.51 8.00
C LYS A 615 -24.29 -19.66 7.65
N ALA A 616 -23.16 -19.74 8.35
CA ALA A 616 -22.19 -20.82 8.17
C ALA A 616 -22.68 -22.10 8.86
N GLY A 617 -22.57 -23.22 8.15
CA GLY A 617 -22.91 -24.56 8.64
C GLY A 617 -24.35 -24.99 8.30
N ASN A 618 -24.49 -26.15 7.64
CA ASN A 618 -25.75 -26.78 7.24
C ASN A 618 -26.63 -25.92 6.31
N CYS A 619 -26.00 -25.04 5.52
CA CYS A 619 -26.68 -24.08 4.66
C CYS A 619 -27.23 -24.74 3.38
N VAL A 620 -28.51 -25.17 3.42
CA VAL A 620 -29.18 -25.85 2.31
C VAL A 620 -30.42 -25.07 1.85
N GLY A 621 -30.54 -24.93 0.53
CA GLY A 621 -31.52 -24.16 -0.23
C GLY A 621 -31.29 -22.65 -0.13
N PRO A 622 -31.20 -21.90 -1.24
CA PRO A 622 -30.81 -20.49 -1.20
C PRO A 622 -31.84 -19.59 -0.49
N THR A 623 -33.14 -19.95 -0.54
CA THR A 623 -34.22 -19.25 0.18
C THR A 623 -34.48 -19.77 1.58
N THR A 624 -34.06 -21.00 1.90
CA THR A 624 -34.26 -21.65 3.22
C THR A 624 -33.07 -21.50 4.15
N CYS A 625 -31.84 -21.44 3.63
CA CYS A 625 -30.66 -21.14 4.43
C CYS A 625 -30.74 -19.70 4.98
N PRO A 626 -30.65 -19.51 6.32
CA PRO A 626 -30.75 -18.19 6.92
C PRO A 626 -29.69 -17.20 6.42
N ALA A 627 -30.13 -15.96 6.23
CA ALA A 627 -29.24 -14.81 6.12
C ALA A 627 -28.47 -14.62 7.44
N GLY A 628 -27.15 -14.39 7.37
CA GLY A 628 -26.33 -14.09 8.54
C GLY A 628 -26.72 -12.75 9.18
N THR A 629 -26.62 -12.69 10.50
CA THR A 629 -27.01 -11.53 11.33
C THR A 629 -25.82 -10.85 12.01
N GLY A 630 -24.64 -11.46 11.91
CA GLY A 630 -23.36 -10.94 12.35
C GLY A 630 -22.27 -11.89 11.88
N LYS A 631 -21.33 -12.24 12.77
CA LYS A 631 -20.28 -13.23 12.47
C LYS A 631 -20.77 -14.69 12.45
N ASP A 632 -22.08 -14.93 12.48
CA ASP A 632 -22.65 -16.28 12.28
C ASP A 632 -22.67 -16.71 10.80
N SER A 633 -22.23 -15.83 9.89
CA SER A 633 -21.85 -16.15 8.50
C SER A 633 -20.35 -16.40 8.31
N ALA A 634 -19.53 -16.29 9.37
CA ALA A 634 -18.10 -16.57 9.31
C ALA A 634 -17.81 -18.06 9.52
N HIS A 635 -17.13 -18.68 8.55
CA HIS A 635 -16.56 -20.02 8.70
C HIS A 635 -15.13 -20.00 9.27
N TYR A 636 -14.48 -18.83 9.35
CA TYR A 636 -13.14 -18.62 9.94
C TYR A 636 -12.02 -19.44 9.26
N LEU A 637 -12.19 -19.76 7.99
CA LEU A 637 -11.16 -20.31 7.10
C LEU A 637 -10.87 -19.27 6.02
N MET A 638 -9.70 -19.33 5.41
CA MET A 638 -9.44 -18.58 4.18
C MET A 638 -10.17 -19.27 3.03
N SER A 639 -11.21 -18.62 2.50
CA SER A 639 -11.90 -19.06 1.29
C SER A 639 -11.02 -18.87 0.04
N TRP A 640 -11.51 -19.34 -1.11
CA TRP A 640 -10.83 -19.17 -2.40
C TRP A 640 -10.74 -17.70 -2.86
N TYR A 641 -11.70 -16.86 -2.46
CA TYR A 641 -11.73 -15.45 -2.83
C TYR A 641 -12.57 -14.61 -1.87
N TYR A 642 -12.30 -13.32 -1.85
CA TYR A 642 -13.35 -12.32 -1.66
C TYR A 642 -13.32 -11.34 -2.83
N ALA A 643 -14.44 -10.71 -3.14
CA ALA A 643 -14.54 -9.77 -4.26
C ALA A 643 -15.41 -8.57 -3.91
N TRP A 644 -15.14 -7.44 -4.56
CA TRP A 644 -15.88 -6.19 -4.38
C TRP A 644 -15.98 -5.42 -5.69
N GLY A 645 -17.05 -4.65 -5.86
CA GLY A 645 -17.30 -3.91 -7.10
C GLY A 645 -18.34 -2.83 -6.94
N GLY A 646 -18.52 -2.00 -7.97
CA GLY A 646 -19.47 -0.88 -7.96
C GLY A 646 -19.67 -0.26 -9.33
N ALA A 647 -20.75 0.51 -9.48
CA ALA A 647 -20.93 1.32 -10.68
C ALA A 647 -19.78 2.33 -10.82
N THR A 648 -19.28 2.58 -12.03
CA THR A 648 -18.36 3.71 -12.25
C THR A 648 -19.08 5.05 -12.20
N ASP A 649 -20.39 5.05 -12.47
CA ASP A 649 -21.25 6.23 -12.32
C ASP A 649 -21.70 6.40 -10.85
N THR A 650 -21.22 7.48 -10.23
CA THR A 650 -21.61 7.89 -8.87
C THR A 650 -23.11 8.11 -8.69
N SER A 651 -23.86 8.41 -9.76
CA SER A 651 -25.32 8.60 -9.73
C SER A 651 -26.12 7.30 -9.74
N ALA A 652 -25.52 6.18 -10.16
CA ALA A 652 -26.13 4.85 -10.07
C ALA A 652 -26.15 4.31 -8.62
N GLY A 653 -25.25 4.81 -7.76
CA GLY A 653 -25.40 4.72 -6.31
C GLY A 653 -25.33 3.32 -5.69
N TRP A 654 -24.60 2.37 -6.29
CA TRP A 654 -24.41 1.03 -5.73
C TRP A 654 -22.96 0.54 -5.80
N SER A 655 -22.59 -0.23 -4.77
CA SER A 655 -21.40 -1.10 -4.73
C SER A 655 -21.69 -2.32 -3.83
N TRP A 656 -20.94 -3.40 -4.03
CA TRP A 656 -21.16 -4.72 -3.44
C TRP A 656 -19.86 -5.36 -2.93
N ARG A 657 -20.00 -6.34 -2.04
CA ARG A 657 -18.92 -7.21 -1.52
C ARG A 657 -19.44 -8.63 -1.32
N ILE A 658 -18.58 -9.61 -1.59
CA ILE A 658 -18.81 -11.03 -1.33
C ILE A 658 -17.55 -11.64 -0.69
N GLY A 659 -17.73 -12.56 0.24
CA GLY A 659 -16.69 -13.52 0.60
C GLY A 659 -16.65 -14.66 -0.43
N SER A 660 -16.37 -15.89 0.02
CA SER A 660 -16.61 -17.08 -0.79
C SER A 660 -16.96 -18.27 0.10
N SER A 661 -17.97 -19.04 -0.30
CA SER A 661 -18.46 -20.18 0.48
C SER A 661 -17.54 -21.40 0.43
N HIS A 662 -16.47 -21.38 -0.37
CA HIS A 662 -15.58 -22.52 -0.67
C HIS A 662 -14.19 -22.28 -0.06
N ALA A 663 -13.70 -23.22 0.75
CA ALA A 663 -12.39 -23.15 1.39
C ALA A 663 -11.54 -24.37 1.02
N HIS A 664 -10.29 -24.13 0.61
CA HIS A 664 -9.33 -25.15 0.16
C HIS A 664 -8.21 -25.34 1.18
N GLY A 665 -7.78 -26.57 1.44
CA GLY A 665 -6.66 -26.89 2.34
C GLY A 665 -5.36 -26.21 1.90
N GLY A 666 -5.16 -26.04 0.59
CA GLY A 666 -4.03 -25.30 0.01
C GLY A 666 -3.96 -23.79 0.32
N TYR A 667 -5.09 -23.16 0.68
CA TYR A 667 -5.19 -21.70 0.87
C TYR A 667 -4.90 -21.25 2.31
N GLN A 668 -4.97 -22.14 3.28
CA GLN A 668 -4.84 -21.77 4.70
C GLN A 668 -3.39 -21.34 5.04
N ASN A 669 -3.22 -20.52 6.09
CA ASN A 669 -1.94 -19.99 6.52
C ASN A 669 -1.89 -19.74 8.05
N PRO A 670 -1.55 -20.76 8.86
CA PRO A 670 -1.46 -20.61 10.32
C PRO A 670 -0.41 -19.62 10.79
N LEU A 671 0.70 -19.41 10.08
CA LEU A 671 1.67 -18.39 10.50
C LEU A 671 1.12 -16.98 10.32
N ALA A 672 0.47 -16.68 9.19
CA ALA A 672 -0.19 -15.39 9.01
C ALA A 672 -1.32 -15.20 10.04
N ALA A 673 -2.11 -16.25 10.33
CA ALA A 673 -3.15 -16.19 11.35
C ALA A 673 -2.58 -15.95 12.77
N TYR A 674 -1.48 -16.60 13.12
CA TYR A 674 -0.72 -16.35 14.36
C TYR A 674 -0.13 -14.93 14.42
N ALA A 675 0.41 -14.44 13.31
CA ALA A 675 0.99 -13.11 13.24
C ALA A 675 -0.08 -12.00 13.44
N LEU A 676 -1.24 -12.15 12.80
CA LEU A 676 -2.36 -11.20 12.90
C LEU A 676 -3.15 -11.34 14.22
N SER A 677 -3.11 -12.50 14.87
CA SER A 677 -3.76 -12.70 16.17
C SER A 677 -2.88 -12.31 17.35
N GLU A 678 -1.63 -12.80 17.40
CA GLU A 678 -0.78 -12.71 18.59
C GLU A 678 0.49 -11.86 18.44
N TYR A 679 1.06 -11.71 17.25
CA TYR A 679 2.27 -10.91 17.08
C TYR A 679 1.96 -9.40 17.06
N ALA A 680 2.23 -8.72 18.19
CA ALA A 680 1.81 -7.34 18.44
C ALA A 680 2.06 -6.30 17.31
N PRO A 681 3.16 -6.33 16.53
CA PRO A 681 3.37 -5.45 15.38
C PRO A 681 2.41 -5.66 14.21
N LEU A 682 1.82 -6.85 14.09
CA LEU A 682 0.92 -7.26 13.01
C LEU A 682 -0.55 -7.38 13.43
N LYS A 683 -0.88 -7.25 14.73
CA LYS A 683 -2.29 -7.24 15.18
C LYS A 683 -3.08 -6.13 14.44
N PRO A 684 -4.19 -6.45 13.74
CA PRO A 684 -5.00 -5.48 13.01
C PRO A 684 -5.51 -4.31 13.86
N LYS A 685 -5.87 -3.20 13.19
CA LYS A 685 -6.31 -1.97 13.88
C LYS A 685 -7.79 -2.01 14.28
N SER A 686 -8.60 -2.83 13.60
CA SER A 686 -9.99 -3.05 13.95
C SER A 686 -10.16 -3.64 15.35
N THR A 687 -11.29 -3.32 16.01
CA THR A 687 -11.57 -3.71 17.40
C THR A 687 -11.66 -5.22 17.63
N THR A 688 -11.91 -6.00 16.59
CA THR A 688 -12.10 -7.45 16.66
C THR A 688 -11.19 -8.25 15.72
N GLY A 689 -10.39 -7.60 14.86
CA GLY A 689 -9.63 -8.30 13.83
C GLY A 689 -8.65 -9.33 14.37
N ALA A 690 -7.86 -9.00 15.40
CA ALA A 690 -6.96 -9.97 16.03
C ALA A 690 -7.69 -11.17 16.68
N ALA A 691 -8.92 -10.97 17.19
CA ALA A 691 -9.73 -12.04 17.77
C ALA A 691 -10.38 -12.94 16.71
N ASP A 692 -10.74 -12.38 15.55
CA ASP A 692 -11.17 -13.18 14.40
C ASP A 692 -10.00 -14.02 13.85
N TRP A 693 -8.79 -13.46 13.82
CA TRP A 693 -7.59 -14.21 13.42
C TRP A 693 -7.19 -15.29 14.43
N ALA A 694 -7.40 -15.08 15.74
CA ALA A 694 -7.20 -16.13 16.74
C ALA A 694 -8.19 -17.28 16.50
N THR A 695 -9.48 -16.95 16.29
CA THR A 695 -10.52 -17.92 15.93
C THR A 695 -10.20 -18.63 14.61
N SER A 696 -9.58 -17.94 13.65
CA SER A 696 -9.16 -18.52 12.38
C SER A 696 -7.93 -19.44 12.51
N LEU A 697 -6.97 -19.13 13.37
CA LEU A 697 -5.82 -19.99 13.64
C LEU A 697 -6.28 -21.36 14.15
N ASP A 698 -7.10 -21.38 15.21
CA ASP A 698 -7.67 -22.61 15.77
C ASP A 698 -8.45 -23.38 14.69
N ARG A 699 -9.33 -22.68 13.96
CA ARG A 699 -10.17 -23.26 12.92
C ARG A 699 -9.37 -23.86 11.75
N GLN A 700 -8.26 -23.24 11.36
CA GLN A 700 -7.38 -23.77 10.31
C GLN A 700 -6.67 -25.05 10.77
N LEU A 701 -6.16 -25.07 12.02
CA LEU A 701 -5.52 -26.27 12.58
C LEU A 701 -6.50 -27.43 12.74
N GLU A 702 -7.75 -27.16 13.13
CA GLU A 702 -8.83 -28.16 13.10
C GLU A 702 -9.10 -28.66 11.67
N PHE A 703 -9.13 -27.77 10.68
CA PHE A 703 -9.46 -28.09 9.28
C PHE A 703 -8.40 -28.98 8.62
N TYR A 704 -7.11 -28.68 8.82
CA TYR A 704 -6.03 -29.57 8.37
C TYR A 704 -6.14 -30.96 8.98
N ARG A 705 -6.41 -31.05 10.30
CA ARG A 705 -6.55 -32.34 10.99
C ARG A 705 -7.79 -33.10 10.53
N TRP A 706 -8.86 -32.40 10.16
CA TRP A 706 -10.06 -33.00 9.58
C TRP A 706 -9.86 -33.49 8.14
N LEU A 707 -9.08 -32.79 7.33
CA LEU A 707 -8.78 -33.16 5.93
C LEU A 707 -7.67 -34.19 5.78
N GLN A 708 -6.98 -34.57 6.86
CA GLN A 708 -5.82 -35.45 6.77
C GLN A 708 -6.24 -36.91 6.47
N SER A 709 -5.77 -37.47 5.36
CA SER A 709 -6.06 -38.83 4.89
C SER A 709 -5.52 -39.91 5.82
N ASP A 710 -5.93 -41.16 5.63
CA ASP A 710 -5.39 -42.31 6.37
C ASP A 710 -3.87 -42.46 6.17
N GLU A 711 -3.37 -42.13 4.97
CA GLU A 711 -1.93 -42.13 4.68
C GLU A 711 -1.22 -40.90 5.28
N GLY A 712 -1.81 -39.71 5.19
CA GLY A 712 -1.29 -38.48 5.82
C GLY A 712 -1.35 -37.19 4.99
N ALA A 713 -1.77 -37.23 3.72
CA ALA A 713 -1.94 -36.03 2.89
C ALA A 713 -3.19 -35.22 3.27
N ILE A 714 -3.31 -33.98 2.80
CA ILE A 714 -4.45 -33.09 3.09
C ILE A 714 -5.42 -33.06 1.91
N ALA A 715 -6.66 -33.50 2.12
CA ALA A 715 -7.73 -33.47 1.11
C ALA A 715 -8.21 -32.05 0.76
N GLY A 716 -9.06 -31.93 -0.27
CA GLY A 716 -9.41 -30.66 -0.91
C GLY A 716 -9.95 -29.58 0.03
N GLY A 717 -11.10 -29.79 0.66
CA GLY A 717 -11.64 -28.81 1.59
C GLY A 717 -13.12 -28.99 1.92
N ALA A 718 -13.83 -27.86 1.98
CA ALA A 718 -15.26 -27.84 2.27
C ALA A 718 -15.97 -26.62 1.66
N THR A 719 -17.29 -26.72 1.54
CA THR A 719 -18.16 -25.62 1.12
C THR A 719 -19.38 -25.41 2.01
N ASN A 720 -19.74 -24.16 2.24
CA ASN A 720 -21.04 -23.76 2.80
C ASN A 720 -22.14 -23.67 1.71
N SER A 721 -21.78 -23.65 0.43
CA SER A 721 -22.70 -23.56 -0.71
C SER A 721 -22.47 -24.75 -1.65
N TRP A 722 -23.23 -25.83 -1.45
CA TRP A 722 -23.10 -27.00 -2.32
C TRP A 722 -23.41 -26.63 -3.77
N GLN A 723 -22.48 -26.98 -4.68
CA GLN A 723 -22.48 -26.57 -6.10
C GLN A 723 -22.59 -25.04 -6.32
N GLY A 724 -22.15 -24.22 -5.35
CA GLY A 724 -22.16 -22.76 -5.43
C GLY A 724 -23.54 -22.11 -5.51
N ARG A 725 -24.60 -22.88 -5.24
CA ARG A 725 -26.02 -22.47 -5.31
C ARG A 725 -26.84 -22.97 -4.11
N TYR A 726 -26.16 -23.24 -2.99
CA TYR A 726 -26.72 -23.80 -1.76
C TYR A 726 -27.60 -25.04 -2.02
N ALA A 727 -27.15 -25.94 -2.91
CA ALA A 727 -27.88 -27.15 -3.24
C ALA A 727 -27.95 -28.14 -2.05
N THR A 728 -28.74 -29.21 -2.19
CA THR A 728 -28.70 -30.32 -1.21
C THR A 728 -27.49 -31.21 -1.52
N PRO A 729 -26.57 -31.46 -0.58
CA PRO A 729 -25.48 -32.39 -0.76
C PRO A 729 -25.97 -33.85 -0.76
N PRO A 730 -25.13 -34.81 -1.21
CA PRO A 730 -25.40 -36.24 -1.04
C PRO A 730 -25.73 -36.61 0.42
N ALA A 731 -26.65 -37.57 0.59
CA ALA A 731 -27.04 -38.04 1.91
C ALA A 731 -25.85 -38.73 2.60
N GLY A 732 -25.40 -38.16 3.73
CA GLY A 732 -24.24 -38.65 4.47
C GLY A 732 -22.90 -37.98 4.14
N THR A 733 -22.88 -36.92 3.31
CA THR A 733 -21.67 -36.10 3.10
C THR A 733 -21.13 -35.60 4.46
N PRO A 734 -19.86 -35.88 4.81
CA PRO A 734 -19.26 -35.45 6.07
C PRO A 734 -19.21 -33.94 6.20
N THR A 735 -19.19 -33.44 7.44
CA THR A 735 -19.17 -31.99 7.71
C THR A 735 -18.06 -31.53 8.64
N PHE A 736 -17.65 -30.28 8.45
CA PHE A 736 -16.72 -29.52 9.29
C PHE A 736 -17.41 -28.26 9.79
N HIS A 737 -17.79 -28.21 11.08
CA HIS A 737 -18.68 -27.17 11.62
C HIS A 737 -19.97 -26.96 10.80
N GLY A 738 -20.43 -28.03 10.12
CA GLY A 738 -21.59 -28.01 9.22
C GLY A 738 -21.29 -27.59 7.77
N LEU A 739 -20.08 -27.16 7.41
CA LEU A 739 -19.67 -27.03 6.00
C LEU A 739 -19.49 -28.44 5.43
N PHE A 740 -19.86 -28.68 4.17
CA PHE A 740 -19.87 -29.99 3.54
C PHE A 740 -18.50 -30.31 2.92
N TYR A 741 -17.99 -31.54 3.11
CA TYR A 741 -16.74 -32.00 2.50
C TYR A 741 -16.79 -31.92 0.98
N ASP A 742 -15.73 -31.34 0.41
CA ASP A 742 -15.52 -31.20 -1.02
C ASP A 742 -14.09 -31.69 -1.35
N GLU A 743 -14.00 -32.66 -2.26
CA GLU A 743 -12.73 -33.27 -2.69
C GLU A 743 -11.89 -32.29 -3.54
N LYS A 744 -12.56 -31.36 -4.23
CA LYS A 744 -11.96 -30.46 -5.22
C LYS A 744 -12.65 -29.07 -5.24
N PRO A 745 -12.56 -28.30 -4.13
CA PRO A 745 -13.19 -26.99 -4.03
C PRO A 745 -12.89 -26.05 -5.21
N VAL A 746 -13.95 -25.41 -5.71
CA VAL A 746 -13.95 -24.39 -6.78
C VAL A 746 -13.65 -24.91 -8.18
N TYR A 747 -12.60 -25.70 -8.44
CA TYR A 747 -12.23 -26.10 -9.80
C TYR A 747 -12.22 -27.62 -10.02
N HIS A 748 -12.79 -28.03 -11.16
CA HIS A 748 -12.99 -29.41 -11.58
C HIS A 748 -12.24 -29.80 -12.87
N ASP A 749 -11.86 -28.84 -13.72
CA ASP A 749 -10.98 -29.04 -14.88
C ASP A 749 -9.73 -28.12 -14.81
N PRO A 750 -8.61 -28.59 -14.26
CA PRO A 750 -8.43 -29.83 -13.50
C PRO A 750 -9.07 -29.76 -12.10
N ALA A 751 -9.13 -30.91 -11.42
CA ALA A 751 -9.61 -30.97 -10.03
C ALA A 751 -8.61 -30.27 -9.08
N SER A 752 -9.06 -29.25 -8.33
CA SER A 752 -8.20 -28.32 -7.59
C SER A 752 -7.10 -28.98 -6.74
N ASN A 753 -7.44 -30.05 -6.00
CA ASN A 753 -6.53 -30.73 -5.08
C ASN A 753 -5.80 -31.94 -5.69
N GLN A 754 -5.84 -32.10 -7.02
CA GLN A 754 -4.99 -33.09 -7.69
C GLN A 754 -3.52 -32.67 -7.72
N TRP A 755 -3.20 -31.38 -7.55
CA TRP A 755 -1.84 -30.88 -7.63
C TRP A 755 -1.11 -30.95 -6.28
N PHE A 756 0.04 -31.64 -6.25
CA PHE A 756 0.87 -31.78 -5.04
C PHE A 756 1.44 -30.45 -4.53
N GLY A 757 1.53 -29.39 -5.35
CA GLY A 757 2.00 -28.06 -4.92
C GLY A 757 1.20 -27.47 -3.74
N PHE A 758 -0.12 -27.68 -3.71
CA PHE A 758 -0.94 -27.26 -2.56
C PHE A 758 -0.60 -28.00 -1.26
N GLN A 759 -0.04 -29.22 -1.33
CA GLN A 759 0.48 -29.90 -0.14
C GLN A 759 1.73 -29.18 0.38
N ALA A 760 2.69 -28.90 -0.52
CA ALA A 760 3.95 -28.25 -0.17
C ALA A 760 3.75 -26.83 0.37
N TRP A 761 3.11 -25.93 -0.39
CA TRP A 761 2.87 -24.55 0.02
C TRP A 761 2.10 -24.42 1.34
N SER A 762 1.12 -25.30 1.57
CA SER A 762 0.26 -25.21 2.75
C SER A 762 0.90 -25.83 3.99
N MET A 763 1.57 -26.98 3.84
CA MET A 763 2.30 -27.60 4.96
C MET A 763 3.56 -26.81 5.34
N GLU A 764 4.14 -26.03 4.43
CA GLU A 764 5.20 -25.08 4.80
C GLU A 764 4.72 -24.07 5.84
N ARG A 765 3.53 -23.47 5.63
CA ARG A 765 2.92 -22.50 6.57
C ARG A 765 2.62 -23.12 7.94
N VAL A 766 2.25 -24.41 7.96
CA VAL A 766 2.08 -25.19 9.21
C VAL A 766 3.44 -25.48 9.86
N ALA A 767 4.47 -25.81 9.07
CA ALA A 767 5.82 -26.08 9.54
C ALA A 767 6.51 -24.84 10.11
N GLU A 768 6.32 -23.67 9.52
CA GLU A 768 6.76 -22.37 10.04
C GLU A 768 6.07 -22.03 11.36
N TYR A 769 4.74 -22.14 11.43
CA TYR A 769 3.99 -21.91 12.66
C TYR A 769 4.43 -22.87 13.79
N TYR A 770 4.62 -24.15 13.48
CA TYR A 770 5.20 -25.11 14.42
C TYR A 770 6.64 -24.76 14.80
N GLN A 771 7.48 -24.32 13.86
CA GLN A 771 8.87 -23.96 14.13
C GLN A 771 8.98 -22.75 15.06
N GLN A 772 8.12 -21.75 14.91
CA GLN A 772 8.03 -20.63 15.84
C GLN A 772 7.47 -21.07 17.19
N THR A 773 6.22 -21.56 17.23
CA THR A 773 5.47 -21.75 18.49
C THR A 773 5.80 -23.04 19.23
N GLY A 774 6.09 -24.13 18.51
CA GLY A 774 6.10 -25.49 19.06
C GLY A 774 4.73 -26.12 19.25
N ASP A 775 3.67 -25.58 18.60
CA ASP A 775 2.30 -26.05 18.78
C ASP A 775 2.10 -27.56 18.49
N ALA A 776 1.31 -28.20 19.35
CA ALA A 776 1.09 -29.63 19.32
C ALA A 776 0.06 -30.08 18.27
N ALA A 777 -0.89 -29.23 17.87
CA ALA A 777 -1.85 -29.57 16.81
C ALA A 777 -1.16 -29.51 15.44
N ALA A 778 -0.41 -28.45 15.17
CA ALA A 778 0.46 -28.32 14.00
C ALA A 778 1.46 -29.47 13.93
N LYS A 779 2.13 -29.82 15.04
CA LYS A 779 3.01 -31.00 15.09
C LYS A 779 2.28 -32.29 14.73
N THR A 780 1.06 -32.50 15.25
CA THR A 780 0.27 -33.71 14.98
C THR A 780 0.00 -33.89 13.48
N VAL A 781 -0.34 -32.81 12.78
CA VAL A 781 -0.55 -32.82 11.32
C VAL A 781 0.77 -33.10 10.59
N LEU A 782 1.83 -32.38 10.95
CA LEU A 782 3.16 -32.49 10.31
C LEU A 782 3.80 -33.85 10.48
N ASP A 783 3.73 -34.47 11.66
CA ASP A 783 4.32 -35.79 11.93
C ASP A 783 3.80 -36.84 10.94
N LYS A 784 2.48 -36.86 10.70
CA LYS A 784 1.85 -37.78 9.75
C LYS A 784 2.11 -37.38 8.29
N TRP A 785 1.99 -36.08 7.96
CA TRP A 785 2.20 -35.60 6.59
C TRP A 785 3.64 -35.79 6.11
N VAL A 786 4.63 -35.45 6.94
CA VAL A 786 6.07 -35.62 6.63
C VAL A 786 6.42 -37.09 6.48
N SER A 787 5.87 -37.97 7.33
CA SER A 787 6.05 -39.42 7.17
C SER A 787 5.50 -39.92 5.82
N TRP A 788 4.33 -39.44 5.41
CA TRP A 788 3.75 -39.76 4.10
C TRP A 788 4.60 -39.21 2.95
N ALA A 789 4.88 -37.91 2.93
CA ALA A 789 5.61 -37.25 1.84
C ALA A 789 7.01 -37.86 1.64
N LEU A 790 7.76 -38.14 2.71
CA LEU A 790 9.05 -38.82 2.64
C LEU A 790 8.91 -40.23 2.05
N SER A 791 7.86 -40.98 2.40
CA SER A 791 7.57 -42.31 1.81
C SER A 791 7.23 -42.27 0.31
N ARG A 792 6.92 -41.08 -0.22
CA ARG A 792 6.64 -40.81 -1.65
C ARG A 792 7.74 -39.95 -2.31
N THR A 793 8.91 -39.82 -1.68
CA THR A 793 10.05 -39.06 -2.23
C THR A 793 11.19 -40.00 -2.60
N THR A 794 11.65 -39.93 -3.86
CA THR A 794 12.85 -40.63 -4.30
C THR A 794 14.01 -39.64 -4.39
N ILE A 795 15.13 -39.94 -3.73
CA ILE A 795 16.43 -39.30 -3.96
C ILE A 795 17.33 -40.35 -4.60
N ASN A 796 17.77 -40.10 -5.83
CA ASN A 796 18.57 -41.05 -6.60
C ASN A 796 20.06 -40.98 -6.21
N PRO A 797 20.84 -42.06 -6.44
CA PRO A 797 22.27 -42.09 -6.11
C PRO A 797 23.14 -41.08 -6.87
N ASP A 798 22.64 -40.48 -7.94
CA ASP A 798 23.33 -39.48 -8.76
C ASP A 798 23.10 -38.02 -8.32
N GLY A 799 22.15 -37.79 -7.41
CA GLY A 799 21.75 -36.46 -6.93
C GLY A 799 20.40 -35.96 -7.48
N THR A 800 19.84 -36.62 -8.50
CA THR A 800 18.50 -36.31 -9.01
C THR A 800 17.41 -36.78 -8.03
N TYR A 801 16.19 -36.25 -8.16
CA TYR A 801 15.06 -36.60 -7.29
C TYR A 801 13.78 -36.81 -8.09
N ARG A 802 12.78 -37.45 -7.45
CA ARG A 802 11.38 -37.45 -7.91
C ARG A 802 10.45 -37.27 -6.72
N ILE A 803 9.54 -36.31 -6.83
CA ILE A 803 8.48 -36.00 -5.86
C ILE A 803 7.10 -36.28 -6.48
N PRO A 804 6.01 -36.41 -5.70
CA PRO A 804 4.67 -36.52 -6.27
C PRO A 804 4.31 -35.31 -7.14
N SER A 805 3.50 -35.50 -8.18
CA SER A 805 2.93 -34.40 -8.97
C SER A 805 1.40 -34.46 -8.95
N THR A 806 0.80 -35.48 -9.55
CA THR A 806 -0.65 -35.69 -9.55
C THR A 806 -1.08 -36.62 -8.42
N LEU A 807 -2.04 -36.17 -7.64
CA LEU A 807 -2.74 -36.90 -6.58
C LEU A 807 -4.13 -37.31 -7.07
N GLN A 808 -4.53 -38.53 -6.71
CA GLN A 808 -5.90 -39.02 -6.85
C GLN A 808 -6.47 -39.29 -5.46
N TRP A 809 -7.72 -38.88 -5.27
CA TRP A 809 -8.43 -38.97 -4.00
C TRP A 809 -9.56 -39.99 -4.09
N SER A 810 -9.94 -40.55 -2.94
CA SER A 810 -11.15 -41.37 -2.84
C SER A 810 -11.68 -41.46 -1.42
N GLY A 811 -12.99 -41.66 -1.31
CA GLY A 811 -13.67 -41.73 -0.02
C GLY A 811 -13.96 -40.35 0.58
N ALA A 812 -13.99 -40.24 1.90
CA ALA A 812 -14.29 -38.98 2.61
C ALA A 812 -13.83 -39.04 4.07
N PRO A 813 -13.53 -37.89 4.72
CA PRO A 813 -13.18 -37.86 6.14
C PRO A 813 -14.36 -38.25 7.04
N ASP A 814 -14.09 -38.55 8.31
CA ASP A 814 -15.15 -38.60 9.33
C ASP A 814 -15.82 -37.23 9.48
N THR A 815 -17.05 -37.16 10.02
CA THR A 815 -17.62 -35.84 10.40
C THR A 815 -16.86 -35.26 11.59
N TRP A 816 -16.50 -33.98 11.51
CA TRP A 816 -15.64 -33.34 12.51
C TRP A 816 -16.26 -33.30 13.90
N ASN A 817 -15.45 -33.64 14.90
CA ASN A 817 -15.77 -33.51 16.31
C ASN A 817 -14.50 -33.11 17.07
N ALA A 818 -14.38 -31.85 17.46
CA ALA A 818 -13.20 -31.33 18.17
C ALA A 818 -12.88 -32.07 19.50
N THR A 819 -13.88 -32.71 20.14
CA THR A 819 -13.67 -33.49 21.38
C THR A 819 -13.19 -34.92 21.14
N SER A 820 -13.39 -35.44 19.94
CA SER A 820 -12.96 -36.77 19.51
C SER A 820 -12.77 -36.77 18.00
N PRO A 821 -11.66 -36.17 17.48
CA PRO A 821 -11.38 -36.14 16.06
C PRO A 821 -11.41 -37.54 15.43
N GLY A 822 -11.92 -37.62 14.21
CA GLY A 822 -11.98 -38.87 13.46
C GLY A 822 -10.61 -39.47 13.16
N ALA A 823 -10.62 -40.73 12.75
CA ALA A 823 -9.43 -41.43 12.28
C ALA A 823 -9.21 -41.24 10.77
N ASN A 824 -10.26 -40.86 10.03
CA ASN A 824 -10.26 -40.72 8.57
C ASN A 824 -9.84 -41.99 7.81
N ALA A 825 -10.04 -43.17 8.40
CA ALA A 825 -9.68 -44.48 7.84
C ALA A 825 -10.52 -44.90 6.60
N GLY A 826 -11.30 -43.98 6.03
CA GLY A 826 -12.03 -44.10 4.77
C GLY A 826 -11.76 -42.92 3.82
N LEU A 827 -10.71 -42.13 4.06
CA LEU A 827 -10.23 -41.06 3.18
C LEU A 827 -8.82 -41.42 2.71
N HIS A 828 -8.65 -41.63 1.40
CA HIS A 828 -7.42 -42.16 0.83
C HIS A 828 -6.84 -41.27 -0.27
N VAL A 829 -5.51 -41.20 -0.31
CA VAL A 829 -4.73 -40.58 -1.39
C VAL A 829 -3.84 -41.60 -2.10
N THR A 830 -3.76 -41.51 -3.44
CA THR A 830 -2.77 -42.21 -4.25
C THR A 830 -2.02 -41.24 -5.14
N VAL A 831 -0.70 -41.37 -5.21
CA VAL A 831 0.14 -40.61 -6.15
C VAL A 831 0.06 -41.29 -7.52
N ALA A 832 -0.44 -40.58 -8.51
CA ALA A 832 -0.61 -41.09 -9.88
C ALA A 832 0.66 -40.96 -10.72
N ASP A 833 1.41 -39.87 -10.54
CA ASP A 833 2.67 -39.61 -11.22
C ASP A 833 3.66 -38.82 -10.35
N TYR A 834 4.91 -38.72 -10.82
CA TYR A 834 6.02 -38.11 -10.09
C TYR A 834 6.82 -37.18 -11.02
N THR A 835 7.19 -36.02 -10.51
CA THR A 835 7.90 -34.95 -11.23
C THR A 835 9.27 -34.65 -10.60
N ASP A 836 10.09 -33.90 -11.33
CA ASP A 836 11.30 -33.21 -10.87
C ASP A 836 11.09 -31.67 -10.73
N ASP A 837 9.83 -31.19 -10.79
CA ASP A 837 9.41 -29.79 -10.55
C ASP A 837 10.20 -29.10 -9.43
N VAL A 838 10.88 -28.03 -9.80
CA VAL A 838 11.82 -27.29 -8.96
C VAL A 838 11.14 -26.34 -7.96
N GLY A 839 9.98 -25.78 -8.31
CA GLY A 839 9.24 -24.86 -7.43
C GLY A 839 8.56 -25.63 -6.29
N VAL A 840 7.87 -26.71 -6.63
CA VAL A 840 7.23 -27.59 -5.65
C VAL A 840 8.27 -28.34 -4.81
N ALA A 841 9.41 -28.75 -5.39
CA ALA A 841 10.53 -29.31 -4.63
C ALA A 841 11.13 -28.31 -3.63
N ALA A 842 11.18 -27.00 -3.96
CA ALA A 842 11.66 -25.97 -3.05
C ALA A 842 10.72 -25.69 -1.87
N ALA A 843 9.41 -25.53 -2.12
CA ALA A 843 8.40 -25.40 -1.06
C ALA A 843 8.38 -26.65 -0.13
N TYR A 844 8.53 -27.84 -0.72
CA TYR A 844 8.66 -29.08 0.06
C TYR A 844 9.96 -29.13 0.86
N ALA A 845 11.08 -28.69 0.29
CA ALA A 845 12.35 -28.56 1.01
C ALA A 845 12.27 -27.54 2.18
N LYS A 846 11.53 -26.43 2.03
CA LYS A 846 11.22 -25.50 3.14
C LYS A 846 10.37 -26.16 4.22
N THR A 847 9.29 -26.83 3.83
CA THR A 847 8.43 -27.60 4.75
C THR A 847 9.25 -28.56 5.62
N LEU A 848 10.10 -29.37 4.98
CA LEU A 848 11.00 -30.30 5.66
C LEU A 848 12.07 -29.56 6.50
N THR A 849 12.55 -28.40 6.07
CA THR A 849 13.54 -27.57 6.78
C THR A 849 12.99 -27.04 8.10
N TYR A 850 11.87 -26.32 8.08
CA TYR A 850 11.25 -25.77 9.29
C TYR A 850 10.83 -26.88 10.26
N TYR A 851 10.20 -27.95 9.75
CA TYR A 851 9.84 -29.11 10.56
C TYR A 851 11.07 -29.77 11.20
N ALA A 852 12.15 -30.02 10.44
CA ALA A 852 13.36 -30.65 10.96
C ALA A 852 14.08 -29.77 11.99
N ALA A 853 14.11 -28.45 11.79
CA ALA A 853 14.74 -27.49 12.71
C ALA A 853 14.10 -27.52 14.10
N LYS A 854 12.78 -27.71 14.19
CA LYS A 854 12.03 -27.77 15.46
C LYS A 854 11.95 -29.17 16.06
N SER A 855 11.82 -30.20 15.22
CA SER A 855 11.64 -31.60 15.66
C SER A 855 12.95 -32.37 15.87
N GLY A 856 14.06 -31.92 15.28
CA GLY A 856 15.29 -32.70 15.18
C GLY A 856 15.21 -33.87 14.19
N HIS A 857 14.18 -33.94 13.33
CA HIS A 857 13.94 -35.08 12.44
C HIS A 857 15.00 -35.20 11.33
N ALA A 858 16.02 -36.03 11.59
CA ALA A 858 17.22 -36.16 10.75
C ALA A 858 16.93 -36.50 9.28
N GLU A 859 15.93 -37.34 9.00
CA GLU A 859 15.58 -37.73 7.63
C GLU A 859 14.92 -36.59 6.84
N ALA A 860 14.14 -35.74 7.52
CA ALA A 860 13.59 -34.53 6.90
C ALA A 860 14.71 -33.53 6.56
N LYS A 861 15.69 -33.33 7.47
CA LYS A 861 16.90 -32.55 7.18
C LYS A 861 17.68 -33.12 5.99
N ARG A 862 17.85 -34.45 5.92
CA ARG A 862 18.56 -35.13 4.83
C ARG A 862 17.88 -34.91 3.49
N VAL A 863 16.56 -35.11 3.41
CA VAL A 863 15.82 -34.96 2.15
C VAL A 863 15.71 -33.49 1.74
N ALA A 864 15.47 -32.56 2.66
CA ALA A 864 15.51 -31.12 2.38
C ALA A 864 16.83 -30.71 1.71
N LYS A 865 17.97 -31.10 2.32
CA LYS A 865 19.30 -30.82 1.77
C LYS A 865 19.50 -31.46 0.39
N ALA A 866 19.05 -32.70 0.21
CA ALA A 866 19.19 -33.45 -1.04
C ALA A 866 18.38 -32.84 -2.19
N LEU A 867 17.16 -32.36 -1.95
CA LEU A 867 16.36 -31.64 -2.95
C LEU A 867 17.07 -30.34 -3.38
N LEU A 868 17.57 -29.55 -2.42
CA LEU A 868 18.29 -28.30 -2.68
C LEU A 868 19.64 -28.52 -3.40
N ASP A 869 20.35 -29.60 -3.09
CA ASP A 869 21.56 -30.00 -3.82
C ASP A 869 21.25 -30.51 -5.22
N GLY A 870 20.21 -31.34 -5.38
CA GLY A 870 19.79 -31.86 -6.68
C GLY A 870 19.40 -30.74 -7.66
N MET A 871 18.53 -29.83 -7.23
CA MET A 871 18.16 -28.63 -8.00
C MET A 871 19.38 -27.80 -8.40
N TRP A 872 20.28 -27.52 -7.44
CA TRP A 872 21.46 -26.70 -7.68
C TRP A 872 22.47 -27.35 -8.62
N THR A 873 22.60 -28.68 -8.61
CA THR A 873 23.60 -29.42 -9.38
C THR A 873 23.10 -29.85 -10.78
N HIS A 874 21.82 -30.15 -10.95
CA HIS A 874 21.30 -30.75 -12.20
C HIS A 874 20.41 -29.83 -13.04
N HIS A 875 19.87 -28.75 -12.48
CA HIS A 875 18.78 -27.98 -13.10
C HIS A 875 19.10 -26.48 -13.25
N GLN A 876 20.36 -26.07 -13.14
CA GLN A 876 20.78 -24.67 -13.35
C GLN A 876 20.99 -24.29 -14.81
N ASP A 877 20.62 -23.06 -15.14
CA ASP A 877 20.93 -22.40 -16.41
C ASP A 877 21.31 -20.89 -16.19
N PRO A 878 21.46 -20.06 -17.24
CA PRO A 878 21.75 -18.62 -17.09
C PRO A 878 20.61 -17.76 -16.48
N LEU A 879 19.35 -18.20 -16.61
CA LEU A 879 18.18 -17.47 -16.14
C LEU A 879 17.84 -17.83 -14.69
N GLY A 880 18.00 -19.08 -14.28
CA GLY A 880 17.61 -19.53 -12.95
C GLY A 880 17.97 -20.99 -12.64
N ILE A 881 16.97 -21.71 -12.14
CA ILE A 881 16.93 -23.17 -11.97
C ILE A 881 15.59 -23.66 -12.55
N ALA A 882 15.61 -24.52 -13.56
CA ALA A 882 14.40 -25.00 -14.25
C ALA A 882 14.60 -26.39 -14.87
N VAL A 883 13.47 -27.08 -15.13
CA VAL A 883 13.42 -28.41 -15.76
C VAL A 883 12.60 -28.37 -17.06
N PRO A 884 12.91 -29.22 -18.05
CA PRO A 884 12.09 -29.33 -19.26
C PRO A 884 10.76 -30.05 -18.98
N GLU A 885 9.64 -29.34 -19.10
CA GLU A 885 8.28 -29.87 -18.96
C GLU A 885 7.59 -30.04 -20.32
N THR A 886 6.76 -31.08 -20.45
CA THR A 886 6.04 -31.41 -21.69
C THR A 886 4.58 -30.98 -21.57
N ARG A 887 4.16 -30.00 -22.36
CA ARG A 887 2.82 -29.38 -22.29
C ARG A 887 1.84 -30.05 -23.24
N ALA A 888 1.47 -31.28 -22.90
CA ALA A 888 0.45 -32.05 -23.64
C ALA A 888 -0.95 -31.41 -23.57
N ASP A 889 -1.18 -30.54 -22.59
CA ASP A 889 -2.36 -29.69 -22.44
C ASP A 889 -2.46 -28.58 -23.49
N TYR A 890 -1.36 -28.25 -24.20
CA TYR A 890 -1.37 -27.22 -25.24
C TYR A 890 -2.02 -27.67 -26.56
N ASN A 891 -2.65 -28.85 -26.58
CA ASN A 891 -3.62 -29.19 -27.62
C ASN A 891 -4.92 -28.36 -27.48
N ARG A 892 -5.17 -27.75 -26.31
CA ARG A 892 -6.37 -26.94 -26.02
C ARG A 892 -6.29 -25.49 -26.53
N PHE A 893 -5.23 -25.08 -27.23
CA PHE A 893 -5.20 -23.77 -27.90
C PHE A 893 -6.32 -23.59 -28.95
N ASP A 894 -6.77 -24.69 -29.57
CA ASP A 894 -7.91 -24.73 -30.49
C ASP A 894 -9.24 -25.14 -29.80
N ASP A 895 -9.30 -25.28 -28.47
CA ASP A 895 -10.55 -25.61 -27.77
C ASP A 895 -11.60 -24.48 -27.94
N PRO A 896 -12.88 -24.81 -28.15
CA PRO A 896 -13.94 -23.83 -28.33
C PRO A 896 -14.31 -23.14 -27.01
N VAL A 897 -14.15 -21.82 -26.97
CA VAL A 897 -14.58 -20.98 -25.85
C VAL A 897 -16.10 -20.81 -25.91
N HIS A 898 -16.81 -21.15 -24.84
CA HIS A 898 -18.27 -20.97 -24.84
C HIS A 898 -18.64 -19.48 -24.91
N VAL A 899 -19.48 -19.12 -25.87
CA VAL A 899 -20.12 -17.79 -25.97
C VAL A 899 -21.60 -17.98 -26.31
N PRO A 900 -22.54 -17.28 -25.63
CA PRO A 900 -23.97 -17.46 -25.85
C PRO A 900 -24.42 -17.20 -27.30
N ASN A 901 -25.34 -18.01 -27.81
CA ASN A 901 -25.84 -17.88 -29.18
C ASN A 901 -26.47 -16.50 -29.44
N GLY A 902 -25.93 -15.76 -30.41
CA GLY A 902 -26.37 -14.41 -30.76
C GLY A 902 -25.67 -13.29 -29.97
N TRP A 903 -24.83 -13.63 -28.99
CA TRP A 903 -23.86 -12.68 -28.44
C TRP A 903 -22.69 -12.53 -29.42
N THR A 904 -22.18 -11.31 -29.58
CA THR A 904 -20.99 -11.01 -30.39
C THR A 904 -20.30 -9.76 -29.83
N GLY A 905 -18.98 -9.74 -29.88
CA GLY A 905 -18.15 -8.64 -29.39
C GLY A 905 -16.73 -8.68 -29.93
N THR A 906 -15.89 -7.74 -29.50
CA THR A 906 -14.48 -7.65 -29.93
C THR A 906 -13.51 -7.42 -28.79
N MET A 907 -12.40 -8.15 -28.79
CA MET A 907 -11.22 -7.86 -27.97
C MET A 907 -10.54 -6.56 -28.43
N PRO A 908 -9.68 -5.91 -27.63
CA PRO A 908 -9.07 -4.63 -27.98
C PRO A 908 -8.13 -4.63 -29.19
N ASN A 909 -7.53 -5.78 -29.52
CA ASN A 909 -6.76 -5.99 -30.76
C ASN A 909 -7.64 -6.14 -32.02
N GLY A 910 -8.96 -6.35 -31.85
CA GLY A 910 -9.92 -6.57 -32.93
C GLY A 910 -10.43 -8.01 -33.06
N ASP A 911 -9.93 -8.97 -32.26
CA ASP A 911 -10.39 -10.36 -32.34
C ASP A 911 -11.89 -10.46 -32.06
N THR A 912 -12.60 -11.26 -32.87
CA THR A 912 -14.05 -11.41 -32.74
C THR A 912 -14.38 -12.50 -31.73
N VAL A 913 -15.10 -12.11 -30.69
CA VAL A 913 -15.62 -13.01 -29.65
C VAL A 913 -17.07 -13.37 -30.01
N ASN A 914 -17.31 -14.64 -30.36
CA ASN A 914 -18.62 -15.16 -30.77
C ASN A 914 -18.73 -16.69 -30.52
N ASN A 915 -19.86 -17.30 -30.87
CA ASN A 915 -20.13 -18.73 -30.63
C ASN A 915 -19.31 -19.74 -31.49
N SER A 916 -18.30 -19.27 -32.23
CA SER A 916 -17.30 -20.08 -32.93
C SER A 916 -15.85 -19.76 -32.52
N SER A 917 -15.66 -18.95 -31.48
CA SER A 917 -14.33 -18.60 -30.96
C SER A 917 -13.62 -19.80 -30.30
N THR A 918 -12.31 -19.87 -30.43
CA THR A 918 -11.41 -20.77 -29.67
C THR A 918 -10.56 -19.97 -28.68
N PHE A 919 -9.80 -20.66 -27.80
CA PHE A 919 -8.86 -19.99 -26.90
C PHE A 919 -7.88 -19.07 -27.66
N ALA A 920 -7.28 -19.57 -28.74
CA ALA A 920 -6.36 -18.81 -29.59
C ALA A 920 -7.07 -17.74 -30.46
N SER A 921 -8.32 -17.96 -30.89
CA SER A 921 -9.00 -17.02 -31.80
C SER A 921 -9.43 -15.70 -31.14
N ILE A 922 -9.31 -15.59 -29.81
CA ILE A 922 -9.55 -14.36 -29.03
C ILE A 922 -8.27 -13.85 -28.34
N ARG A 923 -7.12 -14.43 -28.72
CA ARG A 923 -5.77 -14.15 -28.23
C ARG A 923 -4.78 -14.18 -29.39
N THR A 924 -5.12 -13.61 -30.55
CA THR A 924 -4.31 -13.77 -31.78
C THR A 924 -2.92 -13.17 -31.69
N PHE A 925 -2.65 -12.30 -30.70
CA PHE A 925 -1.29 -11.88 -30.33
C PHE A 925 -0.33 -13.05 -30.06
N TYR A 926 -0.85 -14.23 -29.68
CA TYR A 926 -0.03 -15.43 -29.55
C TYR A 926 0.63 -15.89 -30.84
N GLN A 927 0.13 -15.49 -32.02
CA GLN A 927 0.71 -15.85 -33.31
C GLN A 927 2.05 -15.13 -33.58
N ASP A 928 2.30 -14.01 -32.88
CA ASP A 928 3.57 -13.28 -32.90
C ASP A 928 4.59 -13.81 -31.85
N ASP A 929 4.21 -14.77 -31.02
CA ASP A 929 5.09 -15.33 -29.97
C ASP A 929 6.23 -16.18 -30.55
N PRO A 930 7.51 -16.00 -30.12
CA PRO A 930 8.65 -16.76 -30.64
C PRO A 930 8.54 -18.30 -30.49
N ALA A 931 7.71 -18.80 -29.58
CA ALA A 931 7.44 -20.21 -29.37
C ALA A 931 6.16 -20.72 -30.04
N TRP A 932 5.33 -19.84 -30.64
CA TRP A 932 4.11 -20.21 -31.37
C TRP A 932 4.29 -21.33 -32.41
N PRO A 933 5.38 -21.40 -33.19
CA PRO A 933 5.59 -22.50 -34.14
C PRO A 933 5.69 -23.90 -33.49
N LYS A 934 5.91 -24.00 -32.17
CA LYS A 934 5.79 -25.26 -31.42
C LYS A 934 4.32 -25.70 -31.29
N ILE A 935 3.42 -24.74 -31.09
CA ILE A 935 1.98 -24.96 -30.92
C ILE A 935 1.36 -25.35 -32.25
N GLU A 936 1.66 -24.61 -33.33
CA GLU A 936 1.24 -24.96 -34.70
C GLU A 936 1.68 -26.38 -35.08
N ALA A 937 2.94 -26.74 -34.78
CA ALA A 937 3.46 -28.07 -35.05
C ALA A 937 2.75 -29.16 -34.22
N TYR A 938 2.29 -28.86 -33.00
CA TYR A 938 1.55 -29.82 -32.18
C TYR A 938 0.11 -29.98 -32.66
N LEU A 939 -0.61 -28.88 -32.91
CA LEU A 939 -1.98 -28.87 -33.44
C LEU A 939 -2.08 -29.53 -34.83
N ALA A 940 -1.01 -29.43 -35.64
CA ALA A 940 -0.86 -30.18 -36.89
C ALA A 940 -0.61 -31.70 -36.74
N GLY A 941 -0.67 -32.24 -35.51
CA GLY A 941 -0.48 -33.66 -35.21
C GLY A 941 0.96 -34.07 -34.86
N GLY A 942 1.79 -33.11 -34.45
CA GLY A 942 3.16 -33.34 -33.99
C GLY A 942 3.25 -33.92 -32.57
N ALA A 943 4.45 -33.90 -32.00
CA ALA A 943 4.67 -34.23 -30.59
C ALA A 943 4.26 -33.05 -29.68
N ALA A 944 3.85 -33.36 -28.45
CA ALA A 944 3.55 -32.35 -27.45
C ALA A 944 4.79 -31.44 -27.21
N PRO A 945 4.63 -30.13 -27.12
CA PRO A 945 5.74 -29.20 -27.06
C PRO A 945 6.43 -29.23 -25.69
N VAL A 946 7.75 -29.05 -25.70
CA VAL A 946 8.58 -29.00 -24.49
C VAL A 946 9.04 -27.57 -24.24
N PHE A 947 8.95 -27.14 -22.99
CA PHE A 947 9.35 -25.83 -22.48
C PHE A 947 10.21 -25.99 -21.23
N THR A 948 10.99 -24.97 -20.90
CA THR A 948 11.75 -24.87 -19.65
C THR A 948 11.41 -23.51 -19.07
N TYR A 949 10.54 -23.46 -18.05
CA TYR A 949 9.94 -22.20 -17.60
C TYR A 949 10.60 -21.61 -16.36
N HIS A 950 10.81 -20.30 -16.42
CA HIS A 950 11.33 -19.48 -15.33
C HIS A 950 10.19 -18.73 -14.65
N ARG A 951 9.22 -19.49 -14.11
CA ARG A 951 8.13 -18.95 -13.29
C ARG A 951 8.69 -18.17 -12.10
N PHE A 952 8.34 -16.90 -11.96
CA PHE A 952 8.89 -16.01 -10.93
C PHE A 952 8.71 -16.57 -9.52
N TRP A 953 7.51 -17.09 -9.22
CA TRP A 953 7.21 -17.70 -7.93
C TRP A 953 8.15 -18.87 -7.62
N ALA A 954 8.44 -19.73 -8.60
CA ALA A 954 9.28 -20.91 -8.43
C ALA A 954 10.74 -20.53 -8.17
N GLN A 955 11.28 -19.55 -8.90
CA GLN A 955 12.64 -19.06 -8.67
C GLN A 955 12.77 -18.39 -7.30
N ALA A 956 11.75 -17.62 -6.88
CA ALA A 956 11.67 -17.07 -5.54
C ALA A 956 11.59 -18.17 -4.47
N ASP A 957 10.78 -19.21 -4.66
CA ASP A 957 10.65 -20.36 -3.77
C ASP A 957 11.99 -21.10 -3.59
N ILE A 958 12.69 -21.37 -4.70
CA ILE A 958 14.02 -22.02 -4.69
C ILE A 958 15.02 -21.15 -3.93
N ALA A 959 15.07 -19.85 -4.18
CA ALA A 959 15.94 -18.94 -3.43
C ALA A 959 15.60 -18.96 -1.93
N LEU A 960 14.33 -18.76 -1.58
CA LEU A 960 13.83 -18.80 -0.20
C LEU A 960 14.18 -20.12 0.49
N ALA A 961 14.14 -21.25 -0.21
CA ALA A 961 14.48 -22.55 0.34
C ALA A 961 15.97 -22.68 0.68
N MET A 962 16.86 -22.13 -0.17
CA MET A 962 18.28 -22.00 0.17
C MET A 962 18.46 -21.09 1.40
N GLY A 963 17.84 -19.90 1.42
CA GLY A 963 17.96 -18.93 2.51
C GLY A 963 17.39 -19.41 3.87
N SER A 964 16.38 -20.28 3.85
CA SER A 964 15.77 -20.89 5.03
C SER A 964 16.60 -22.07 5.56
N TYR A 965 17.15 -22.89 4.67
CA TYR A 965 18.09 -23.95 5.08
C TYR A 965 19.38 -23.36 5.68
N ALA A 966 19.88 -22.27 5.09
CA ALA A 966 21.00 -21.47 5.60
C ALA A 966 20.76 -20.87 7.00
N GLU A 967 19.51 -20.63 7.39
CA GLU A 967 19.15 -20.00 8.66
C GLU A 967 19.00 -20.99 9.80
N LEU A 968 18.42 -22.15 9.49
CA LEU A 968 17.90 -23.07 10.49
C LEU A 968 18.73 -24.35 10.63
N LEU A 969 19.53 -24.69 9.61
CA LEU A 969 20.16 -26.01 9.48
C LEU A 969 21.65 -25.99 9.08
N GLU A 970 22.29 -24.82 8.90
CA GLU A 970 23.75 -24.66 8.83
C GLU A 970 24.28 -23.79 9.99
#